data_AF-A0A815YXC4-F1
#
_entry.id   AF-A0A815YXC4-F1
#
_cell.length_a   1.000
_cell.length_b   1.000
_cell.length_c   1.000
_cell.angle_alpha   90.00
_cell.angle_beta   90.00
_cell.angle_gamma   90.00
#
_symmetry.space_group_name_H-M   'P 1'
#
loop_
_entity.id
_entity.type
_entity.pdbx_description
1 polymer ?
#
loop_
_entity_poly.entity_id
_entity_poly.type
_entity_poly.pdbx_seq_one_letter_code
_entity_poly.pdbx_strand_id
1 'polypeptide(L)'
;MSENKRFKRELTVFENLPNEIIIDVFDYLNGVDAVYGFYRLNHRFQCLLNDFVKNFDFQFVSKAKLEAVIALHDMRRWRSLCLSNESNTCGQLQFFCESYPLVEHVSQLQSLTIINMAINYQERFFRQMRSFDNLVSLSVGNICSVLVQSIRLPSLKQLNLTSCGHIQWIMDFPSLEKLHYKIISKCHRTTNLIFPTTLVHLRVTYDTVNEENILLRALSQVSQLRLLSVCNTNELSRLPDGAVWEKLIVSSLPLLHTFQFYFLYEQGNYLVNGDLNQTIASFSTPFYLVEKRWFIQCDRDLSHQCRGVIYSLPFAFSTFYINSLTLDTSISTLPPDNGTKTRNHFYSKINTLVLNKNCEVPYNGLTPSNIVHLTLNSTLPSNWFYFLSVLRDLHVTHNSSMTETEFGRLLEYALNLRSLTISSNKLKELTGNYMNEAVCNRLSDRIISLTLDDPHSNLYTVSYVSVRSLIALVRVFSRKCQHLSLGLFASPKTTTPILWRMKQLRSLRISAFMMAKSNLSLSNIFNMEQQQQRTGCRWLHRLINSRSYKISICLFVVILNIVDICVDWWFFVYNGTIKRGLVFGPPRQNTLWAIRIFCIIATCTSILEIIQIIRDTCQNRPTSLFGQITNGLTLWFEDVPLLTLNLLIVICRDGEVTYISLTKAIIGIIASLIRFFSVLLNKWLIRHDYQRKDNLSKFFNTISTIGVVFVFILSTAIHIIASLPIDSFGHVYLEKPSDFTQFKFAHQKYFHNVGVFLRSPKFYEKYIYLTDMEKIIENSPQIFLYTINHQEDVFCVKHTNRTCFQQSNDSDVQIFDQQFKTKSIDYSIAFQFQQPDSYYILGDIHYNVIRCDDKIRDVYNDKFELHYFRFKDNINQTKTPLVYSQDQTYRYYDIHHDFESIEYLWRTGLSRCSSTSSYSPHRSQQITVNNCT
;
A
#
# COMPACT_ATOMS: atom_id res chain seq x y z
N MET A 1 4.95 -62.36 16.51
CA MET A 1 5.72 -61.42 15.66
C MET A 1 4.82 -60.97 14.53
N SER A 2 4.15 -59.82 14.66
CA SER A 2 3.28 -59.25 13.63
C SER A 2 3.88 -57.96 13.10
N GLU A 3 4.27 -57.96 11.82
CA GLU A 3 4.80 -56.78 11.14
C GLU A 3 3.70 -55.74 10.93
N ASN A 4 3.81 -54.63 11.68
CA ASN A 4 3.04 -53.42 11.46
C ASN A 4 3.37 -52.83 10.09
N LYS A 5 2.42 -52.88 9.15
CA LYS A 5 2.49 -52.17 7.87
C LYS A 5 2.56 -50.66 8.12
N ARG A 6 3.78 -50.11 8.07
CA ARG A 6 4.07 -48.67 8.07
C ARG A 6 3.32 -47.99 6.92
N PHE A 7 2.37 -47.13 7.26
CA PHE A 7 1.88 -46.07 6.39
C PHE A 7 3.08 -45.27 5.87
N LYS A 8 3.35 -45.32 4.55
CA LYS A 8 4.21 -44.33 3.89
C LYS A 8 3.47 -42.99 3.97
N ARG A 9 3.85 -42.15 4.95
CA ARG A 9 3.44 -40.75 5.04
C ARG A 9 4.01 -40.04 3.80
N GLU A 10 3.15 -39.67 2.87
CA GLU A 10 3.47 -38.55 1.97
C GLU A 10 3.51 -37.30 2.85
N LEU A 11 4.72 -36.95 3.31
CA LEU A 11 5.02 -35.71 4.03
C LEU A 11 4.48 -34.55 3.17
N THR A 12 3.75 -33.63 3.78
CA THR A 12 3.27 -32.45 3.06
C THR A 12 4.48 -31.65 2.57
N VAL A 13 4.41 -31.07 1.37
CA VAL A 13 5.53 -30.30 0.76
C VAL A 13 6.06 -29.20 1.69
N PHE A 14 5.20 -28.72 2.59
CA PHE A 14 5.55 -27.75 3.63
C PHE A 14 6.62 -28.26 4.62
N GLU A 15 6.62 -29.54 4.96
CA GLU A 15 7.64 -30.14 5.85
C GLU A 15 9.01 -30.27 5.19
N ASN A 16 9.08 -30.11 3.86
CA ASN A 16 10.32 -30.13 3.09
C ASN A 16 10.91 -28.73 2.85
N LEU A 17 10.22 -27.65 3.24
CA LEU A 17 10.77 -26.30 3.11
C LEU A 17 12.06 -26.17 3.93
N PRO A 18 13.07 -25.41 3.49
CA PRO A 18 14.27 -25.11 4.28
C PRO A 18 13.92 -24.43 5.61
N ASN A 19 14.77 -24.58 6.63
CA ASN A 19 14.52 -23.99 7.95
C ASN A 19 14.42 -22.47 7.87
N GLU A 20 15.23 -21.87 7.01
CA GLU A 20 15.35 -20.44 6.74
C GLU A 20 14.00 -19.87 6.31
N ILE A 21 13.34 -20.53 5.35
CA ILE A 21 12.02 -20.10 4.86
C ILE A 21 10.95 -20.20 5.96
N ILE A 22 11.02 -21.23 6.80
CA ILE A 22 10.07 -21.40 7.91
C ILE A 22 10.31 -20.33 8.98
N ILE A 23 11.57 -20.00 9.27
CA ILE A 23 11.96 -18.93 10.19
C ILE A 23 11.48 -17.58 9.66
N ASP A 24 11.69 -17.30 8.37
CA ASP A 24 11.17 -16.10 7.71
C ASP A 24 9.65 -16.02 7.86
N VAL A 25 8.93 -17.14 7.67
CA VAL A 25 7.47 -17.21 7.89
C VAL A 25 7.12 -16.90 9.35
N PHE A 26 7.89 -17.39 10.33
CA PHE A 26 7.65 -17.09 11.75
C PHE A 26 7.89 -15.62 12.08
N ASP A 27 8.82 -14.94 11.42
CA ASP A 27 9.06 -13.50 11.62
C ASP A 27 7.89 -12.63 11.18
N TYR A 28 7.05 -13.11 10.25
CA TYR A 28 5.79 -12.45 9.87
C TYR A 28 4.62 -12.74 10.83
N LEU A 29 4.79 -13.66 11.79
CA LEU A 29 3.75 -14.06 12.74
C LEU A 29 4.08 -13.56 14.15
N ASN A 30 3.06 -13.17 14.91
CA ASN A 30 3.24 -13.04 16.36
C ASN A 30 3.58 -14.42 16.93
N GLY A 31 4.49 -14.50 17.90
CA GLY A 31 4.88 -15.77 18.52
C GLY A 31 3.71 -16.58 19.06
N VAL A 32 2.63 -15.92 19.50
CA VAL A 32 1.38 -16.57 19.89
C VAL A 32 0.76 -17.35 18.74
N ASP A 33 0.72 -16.78 17.55
CA ASP A 33 0.12 -17.40 16.36
C ASP A 33 1.07 -18.44 15.74
N ALA A 34 2.38 -18.22 15.80
CA ALA A 34 3.37 -19.21 15.39
C ALA A 34 3.28 -20.47 16.27
N VAL A 35 3.26 -20.33 17.59
CA VAL A 35 3.08 -21.47 18.50
C VAL A 35 1.74 -22.15 18.23
N TYR A 36 0.63 -21.40 18.20
CA TYR A 36 -0.68 -22.02 18.04
C TYR A 36 -0.88 -22.71 16.68
N GLY A 37 -0.31 -22.16 15.60
CA GLY A 37 -0.43 -22.68 14.25
C GLY A 37 0.47 -23.87 13.95
N PHE A 38 1.67 -23.91 14.53
CA PHE A 38 2.72 -24.87 14.15
C PHE A 38 3.09 -25.87 15.24
N TYR A 39 2.64 -25.67 16.48
CA TYR A 39 2.91 -26.60 17.56
C TYR A 39 2.24 -27.95 17.32
N ARG A 40 2.96 -29.04 17.63
CA ARG A 40 2.56 -30.45 17.38
C ARG A 40 2.39 -30.87 15.91
N LEU A 41 2.73 -30.04 14.93
CA LEU A 41 2.75 -30.49 13.54
C LEU A 41 3.80 -31.59 13.34
N ASN A 42 5.05 -31.31 13.72
CA ASN A 42 6.11 -32.30 13.82
C ASN A 42 7.24 -31.82 14.75
N HIS A 43 8.18 -32.71 15.06
CA HIS A 43 9.32 -32.41 15.93
C HIS A 43 10.21 -31.28 15.40
N ARG A 44 10.38 -31.19 14.07
CA ARG A 44 11.20 -30.15 13.44
C ARG A 44 10.62 -28.76 13.69
N PHE A 45 9.32 -28.55 13.46
CA PHE A 45 8.66 -27.28 13.77
C PHE A 45 8.71 -26.96 15.25
N GLN A 46 8.56 -27.95 16.13
CA GLN A 46 8.66 -27.72 17.56
C GLN A 46 10.06 -27.23 17.97
N CYS A 47 11.13 -27.80 17.39
CA CYS A 47 12.48 -27.30 17.60
C CYS A 47 12.63 -25.87 17.10
N LEU A 48 12.18 -25.59 15.86
CA LEU A 48 12.27 -24.25 15.28
C LEU A 48 11.48 -23.20 16.08
N LEU A 49 10.27 -23.53 16.54
CA LEU A 49 9.49 -22.67 17.42
C LEU A 49 10.28 -22.34 18.69
N ASN A 50 10.80 -23.36 19.38
CA ASN A 50 11.55 -23.20 20.62
C ASN A 50 12.87 -22.41 20.44
N ASP A 51 13.48 -22.46 19.26
CA ASP A 51 14.78 -21.84 19.00
C ASP A 51 14.69 -20.43 18.42
N PHE A 52 13.62 -20.12 17.67
CA PHE A 52 13.49 -18.85 16.93
C PHE A 52 12.32 -17.98 17.39
N VAL A 53 11.21 -18.55 17.88
CA VAL A 53 10.05 -17.77 18.33
C VAL A 53 10.26 -17.30 19.77
N LYS A 54 10.79 -16.09 19.93
CA LYS A 54 11.16 -15.51 21.23
C LYS A 54 10.36 -14.27 21.62
N ASN A 55 9.50 -13.77 20.72
CA ASN A 55 8.75 -12.54 20.90
C ASN A 55 7.25 -12.88 21.02
N PHE A 56 6.66 -12.56 22.17
CA PHE A 56 5.27 -12.87 22.47
C PHE A 56 4.50 -11.60 22.80
N ASP A 57 3.51 -11.29 21.98
CA ASP A 57 2.58 -10.19 22.23
C ASP A 57 1.20 -10.72 22.61
N PHE A 58 0.83 -10.55 23.87
CA PHE A 58 -0.46 -10.96 24.42
C PHE A 58 -1.45 -9.81 24.56
N GLN A 59 -1.19 -8.61 24.01
CA GLN A 59 -2.03 -7.42 24.18
C GLN A 59 -3.50 -7.69 23.82
N PHE A 60 -3.75 -8.50 22.79
CA PHE A 60 -5.08 -8.82 22.27
C PHE A 60 -5.44 -10.31 22.44
N VAL A 61 -4.71 -11.04 23.29
CA VAL A 61 -4.84 -12.50 23.42
C VAL A 61 -5.64 -12.87 24.66
N SER A 62 -6.64 -13.74 24.51
CA SER A 62 -7.46 -14.21 25.63
C SER A 62 -6.63 -14.99 26.66
N LYS A 63 -7.06 -14.99 27.92
CA LYS A 63 -6.39 -15.73 29.01
C LYS A 63 -6.21 -17.22 28.71
N ALA A 64 -7.23 -17.85 28.13
CA ALA A 64 -7.15 -19.27 27.76
C ALA A 64 -6.08 -19.54 26.69
N LYS A 65 -5.93 -18.65 25.70
CA LYS A 65 -4.88 -18.78 24.67
C LYS A 65 -3.50 -18.45 25.25
N LEU A 66 -3.39 -17.50 26.18
CA LEU A 66 -2.18 -17.25 26.95
C LEU A 66 -1.75 -18.49 27.74
N GLU A 67 -2.64 -19.08 28.53
CA GLU A 67 -2.40 -20.32 29.28
C GLU A 67 -1.97 -21.46 28.36
N ALA A 68 -2.65 -21.63 27.23
CA ALA A 68 -2.27 -22.62 26.23
C ALA A 68 -0.85 -22.38 25.72
N VAL A 69 -0.49 -21.15 25.31
CA VAL A 69 0.87 -20.87 24.82
C VAL A 69 1.92 -21.13 25.89
N ILE A 70 1.67 -20.73 27.14
CA ILE A 70 2.58 -20.99 28.26
C ILE A 70 2.75 -22.50 28.51
N ALA A 71 1.68 -23.28 28.38
CA ALA A 71 1.76 -24.73 28.53
C ALA A 71 2.49 -25.44 27.37
N LEU A 72 2.54 -24.80 26.19
CA LEU A 72 3.11 -25.39 24.97
C LEU A 72 4.55 -24.93 24.72
N HIS A 73 4.97 -23.78 25.25
CA HIS A 73 6.28 -23.17 24.97
C HIS A 73 7.06 -22.85 26.24
N ASP A 74 8.37 -23.13 26.24
CA ASP A 74 9.24 -22.80 27.36
C ASP A 74 9.42 -21.28 27.50
N MET A 75 8.92 -20.72 28.60
CA MET A 75 9.02 -19.29 28.92
C MET A 75 10.47 -18.84 29.14
N ARG A 76 11.38 -19.74 29.53
CA ARG A 76 12.79 -19.39 29.85
C ARG A 76 13.55 -18.86 28.64
N ARG A 77 13.04 -19.10 27.44
CA ARG A 77 13.63 -18.69 26.16
C ARG A 77 13.06 -17.39 25.60
N TRP A 78 12.02 -16.84 26.24
CA TRP A 78 11.37 -15.62 25.77
C TRP A 78 12.31 -14.42 25.90
N ARG A 79 12.40 -13.62 24.83
CA ARG A 79 13.20 -12.39 24.78
C ARG A 79 12.34 -11.14 24.82
N SER A 80 11.11 -11.19 24.30
CA SER A 80 10.18 -10.06 24.35
C SER A 80 8.80 -10.52 24.81
N LEU A 81 8.20 -9.78 25.73
CA LEU A 81 6.89 -10.05 26.29
C LEU A 81 6.06 -8.76 26.35
N CYS A 82 4.88 -8.76 25.73
CA CYS A 82 3.89 -7.71 25.88
C CYS A 82 2.64 -8.25 26.59
N LEU A 83 2.27 -7.61 27.70
CA LEU A 83 1.10 -7.93 28.50
C LEU A 83 0.22 -6.70 28.62
N SER A 84 -1.09 -6.89 28.58
CA SER A 84 -2.06 -5.79 28.64
C SER A 84 -3.19 -6.10 29.60
N ASN A 85 -3.68 -5.08 30.28
CA ASN A 85 -4.94 -5.09 31.02
C ASN A 85 -5.96 -4.15 30.34
N GLU A 86 -5.88 -4.01 29.02
CA GLU A 86 -6.89 -3.32 28.23
C GLU A 86 -8.23 -4.08 28.22
N SER A 87 -9.22 -3.53 27.51
CA SER A 87 -10.59 -4.04 27.52
C SER A 87 -10.70 -5.53 27.17
N ASN A 88 -9.86 -6.02 26.24
CA ASN A 88 -9.86 -7.42 25.79
C ASN A 88 -9.05 -8.38 26.66
N THR A 89 -8.23 -7.86 27.58
CA THR A 89 -7.24 -8.61 28.37
C THR A 89 -7.32 -8.28 29.86
N CYS A 90 -8.50 -7.86 30.32
CA CYS A 90 -8.72 -7.45 31.71
C CYS A 90 -8.25 -8.52 32.73
N GLY A 91 -7.33 -8.13 33.62
CA GLY A 91 -6.75 -8.99 34.65
C GLY A 91 -5.82 -10.07 34.10
N GLN A 92 -5.36 -9.97 32.84
CA GLN A 92 -4.34 -10.85 32.27
C GLN A 92 -3.00 -10.66 32.99
N LEU A 93 -2.60 -9.42 33.28
CA LEU A 93 -1.38 -9.14 34.05
C LEU A 93 -1.46 -9.74 35.45
N GLN A 94 -2.59 -9.58 36.13
CA GLN A 94 -2.80 -10.16 37.46
C GLN A 94 -2.68 -11.68 37.40
N PHE A 95 -3.42 -12.30 36.48
CA PHE A 95 -3.40 -13.74 36.26
C PHE A 95 -1.97 -14.23 35.99
N PHE A 96 -1.23 -13.56 35.12
CA PHE A 96 0.13 -13.91 34.77
C PHE A 96 1.08 -13.80 35.97
N CYS A 97 1.03 -12.71 36.73
CA CYS A 97 1.90 -12.47 37.89
C CYS A 97 1.57 -13.37 39.10
N GLU A 98 0.31 -13.82 39.21
CA GLU A 98 -0.12 -14.74 40.27
C GLU A 98 0.20 -16.19 39.92
N SER A 99 0.08 -16.57 38.65
CA SER A 99 0.26 -17.95 38.20
C SER A 99 1.72 -18.30 37.90
N TYR A 100 2.53 -17.31 37.50
CA TYR A 100 3.90 -17.53 37.02
C TYR A 100 4.86 -16.53 37.67
N PRO A 101 5.70 -16.97 38.64
CA PRO A 101 6.77 -16.13 39.19
C PRO A 101 7.73 -15.72 38.07
N LEU A 102 7.76 -14.42 37.76
CA LEU A 102 8.52 -13.84 36.65
C LEU A 102 10.01 -14.22 36.72
N VAL A 103 10.58 -14.13 37.92
CA VAL A 103 12.00 -14.39 38.19
C VAL A 103 12.46 -15.77 37.70
N GLU A 104 11.66 -16.79 37.94
CA GLU A 104 12.03 -18.18 37.70
C GLU A 104 11.83 -18.60 36.24
N HIS A 105 10.88 -17.96 35.55
CA HIS A 105 10.38 -18.43 34.26
C HIS A 105 10.85 -17.59 33.08
N VAL A 106 11.23 -16.33 33.25
CA VAL A 106 11.57 -15.42 32.14
C VAL A 106 12.91 -14.68 32.34
N SER A 107 13.91 -15.34 32.93
CA SER A 107 15.22 -14.73 33.24
C SER A 107 16.02 -14.21 32.02
N GLN A 108 15.70 -14.67 30.82
CA GLN A 108 16.34 -14.26 29.55
C GLN A 108 15.61 -13.08 28.86
N LEU A 109 14.59 -12.52 29.50
CA LEU A 109 13.77 -11.47 28.92
C LEU A 109 14.59 -10.19 28.71
N GLN A 110 14.58 -9.69 27.48
CA GLN A 110 15.27 -8.48 27.04
C GLN A 110 14.32 -7.31 26.86
N SER A 111 13.04 -7.56 26.56
CA SER A 111 12.02 -6.53 26.34
C SER A 111 10.72 -6.87 27.07
N LEU A 112 10.20 -5.93 27.85
CA LEU A 112 8.95 -6.09 28.58
C LEU A 112 8.06 -4.88 28.39
N THR A 113 6.86 -5.11 27.86
CA THR A 113 5.83 -4.08 27.68
C THR A 113 4.61 -4.42 28.51
N ILE A 114 4.16 -3.46 29.30
CA ILE A 114 3.04 -3.59 30.22
C ILE A 114 2.08 -2.45 30.03
N ILE A 115 0.87 -2.79 29.61
CA ILE A 115 -0.16 -1.82 29.26
C ILE A 115 -1.25 -1.84 30.34
N ASN A 116 -1.55 -0.67 30.90
CA ASN A 116 -2.64 -0.45 31.86
C ASN A 116 -2.57 -1.29 33.16
N MET A 117 -1.42 -1.28 33.85
CA MET A 117 -1.28 -1.98 35.13
C MET A 117 -2.10 -1.30 36.23
N ALA A 118 -2.94 -2.06 36.94
CA ALA A 118 -3.67 -1.54 38.09
C ALA A 118 -2.72 -1.22 39.25
N ILE A 119 -2.96 -0.07 39.90
CA ILE A 119 -2.05 0.53 40.91
C ILE A 119 -1.72 -0.44 42.04
N ASN A 120 -2.71 -1.19 42.52
CA ASN A 120 -2.56 -2.14 43.61
C ASN A 120 -1.61 -3.33 43.29
N TYR A 121 -1.29 -3.59 42.03
CA TYR A 121 -0.36 -4.66 41.64
C TYR A 121 1.05 -4.18 41.33
N GLN A 122 1.25 -2.86 41.21
CA GLN A 122 2.54 -2.28 40.81
C GLN A 122 3.66 -2.67 41.77
N GLU A 123 3.43 -2.56 43.07
CA GLU A 123 4.45 -2.89 44.07
C GLU A 123 4.89 -4.35 43.99
N ARG A 124 3.93 -5.29 43.94
CA ARG A 124 4.22 -6.73 43.84
C ARG A 124 4.96 -7.05 42.55
N PHE A 125 4.56 -6.41 41.45
CA PHE A 125 5.20 -6.58 40.16
C PHE A 125 6.65 -6.08 40.17
N PHE A 126 6.90 -4.87 40.66
CA PHE A 126 8.24 -4.28 40.70
C PHE A 126 9.19 -5.01 41.65
N ARG A 127 8.68 -5.61 42.74
CA ARG A 127 9.49 -6.49 43.60
C ARG A 127 10.03 -7.71 42.85
N GLN A 128 9.23 -8.31 41.96
CA GLN A 128 9.67 -9.42 41.11
C GLN A 128 10.65 -8.96 40.03
N MET A 129 10.63 -7.68 39.64
CA MET A 129 11.50 -7.21 38.56
C MET A 129 12.99 -7.07 38.92
N ARG A 130 13.34 -7.18 40.21
CA ARG A 130 14.73 -6.99 40.67
C ARG A 130 15.74 -8.00 40.11
N SER A 131 15.28 -9.10 39.50
CA SER A 131 16.13 -10.16 38.97
C SER A 131 16.33 -10.13 37.46
N PHE A 132 15.82 -9.11 36.76
CA PHE A 132 15.93 -9.02 35.30
C PHE A 132 17.21 -8.33 34.86
N ASP A 133 18.34 -8.99 35.07
CA ASP A 133 19.66 -8.42 34.72
C ASP A 133 19.85 -8.24 33.21
N ASN A 134 19.09 -8.99 32.38
CA ASN A 134 19.17 -8.96 30.92
C ASN A 134 18.18 -8.00 30.26
N LEU A 135 17.34 -7.31 31.03
CA LEU A 135 16.28 -6.47 30.45
C LEU A 135 16.88 -5.20 29.85
N VAL A 136 16.73 -5.07 28.53
CA VAL A 136 17.23 -3.95 27.71
C VAL A 136 16.15 -2.90 27.50
N SER A 137 14.88 -3.31 27.37
CA SER A 137 13.75 -2.42 27.10
C SER A 137 12.59 -2.68 28.06
N LEU A 138 12.07 -1.61 28.66
CA LEU A 138 10.93 -1.66 29.57
C LEU A 138 9.91 -0.58 29.19
N SER A 139 8.66 -0.96 28.97
CA SER A 139 7.55 -0.06 28.71
C SER A 139 6.44 -0.31 29.72
N VAL A 140 6.07 0.68 30.53
CA VAL A 140 5.04 0.54 31.56
C VAL A 140 4.07 1.71 31.53
N GLY A 141 2.79 1.40 31.33
CA GLY A 141 1.70 2.36 31.40
C GLY A 141 1.25 2.64 32.84
N ASN A 142 1.01 3.93 33.14
CA ASN A 142 0.39 4.46 34.36
C ASN A 142 0.99 3.99 35.68
N ILE A 143 2.22 4.40 36.01
CA ILE A 143 2.87 4.07 37.29
C ILE A 143 2.67 5.17 38.34
N CYS A 144 2.36 4.77 39.57
CA CYS A 144 2.47 5.64 40.75
C CYS A 144 3.92 5.61 41.29
N SER A 145 4.56 6.77 41.28
CA SER A 145 5.99 6.96 41.61
C SER A 145 6.42 6.50 43.01
N VAL A 146 5.49 6.45 43.97
CA VAL A 146 5.79 6.08 45.37
C VAL A 146 6.23 4.61 45.49
N LEU A 147 5.80 3.74 44.57
CA LEU A 147 5.96 2.29 44.69
C LEU A 147 7.22 1.72 43.98
N VAL A 148 8.02 2.55 43.32
CA VAL A 148 9.12 2.11 42.41
C VAL A 148 10.50 2.16 43.06
N GLN A 149 10.61 2.62 44.32
CA GLN A 149 11.91 2.72 44.99
C GLN A 149 12.59 1.33 45.02
N SER A 150 13.88 1.26 44.64
CA SER A 150 14.80 0.09 44.69
C SER A 150 14.79 -0.95 43.55
N ILE A 151 14.42 -0.58 42.32
CA ILE A 151 14.62 -1.48 41.17
C ILE A 151 16.03 -1.27 40.60
N ARG A 152 16.81 -2.35 40.50
CA ARG A 152 18.10 -2.36 39.77
C ARG A 152 17.91 -3.10 38.45
N LEU A 153 18.11 -2.40 37.34
CA LEU A 153 18.10 -2.99 36.00
C LEU A 153 19.36 -2.52 35.26
N PRO A 154 20.51 -3.16 35.50
CA PRO A 154 21.82 -2.66 35.05
C PRO A 154 21.93 -2.59 33.52
N SER A 155 21.24 -3.46 32.79
CA SER A 155 21.28 -3.53 31.33
C SER A 155 20.20 -2.69 30.63
N LEU A 156 19.37 -1.96 31.38
CA LEU A 156 18.24 -1.24 30.81
C LEU A 156 18.71 -0.05 29.98
N LYS A 157 18.47 -0.12 28.67
CA LYS A 157 18.82 0.93 27.70
C LYS A 157 17.62 1.76 27.26
N GLN A 158 16.42 1.20 27.26
CA GLN A 158 15.21 1.86 26.80
C GLN A 158 14.11 1.79 27.84
N LEU A 159 13.49 2.93 28.13
CA LEU A 159 12.44 3.06 29.12
C LEU A 159 11.29 3.90 28.56
N ASN A 160 10.09 3.34 28.53
CA ASN A 160 8.86 4.05 28.20
C ASN A 160 7.93 4.05 29.41
N LEU A 161 7.59 5.23 29.91
CA LEU A 161 6.88 5.39 31.16
C LEU A 161 5.76 6.38 30.99
N THR A 162 4.62 6.06 31.59
CA THR A 162 3.57 7.02 31.84
C THR A 162 3.40 7.10 33.36
N SER A 163 3.81 8.20 34.00
CA SER A 163 3.84 8.31 35.46
C SER A 163 3.63 9.75 35.92
N CYS A 164 3.40 9.93 37.22
CA CYS A 164 3.44 11.24 37.86
C CYS A 164 4.87 11.78 37.94
N GLY A 165 5.02 13.10 38.11
CA GLY A 165 6.28 13.86 38.04
C GLY A 165 7.42 13.48 39.02
N HIS A 166 7.31 12.42 39.80
CA HIS A 166 8.34 12.00 40.76
C HIS A 166 9.13 10.79 40.23
N ILE A 167 10.18 11.07 39.46
CA ILE A 167 10.96 10.06 38.73
C ILE A 167 12.43 9.95 39.15
N GLN A 168 12.79 10.35 40.37
CA GLN A 168 14.17 10.30 40.85
C GLN A 168 14.81 8.91 40.74
N TRP A 169 14.01 7.84 40.84
CA TRP A 169 14.46 6.45 40.69
C TRP A 169 15.00 6.11 39.29
N ILE A 170 14.72 6.92 38.26
CA ILE A 170 15.28 6.70 36.91
C ILE A 170 16.80 6.89 36.92
N MET A 171 17.34 7.64 37.88
CA MET A 171 18.79 7.83 38.07
C MET A 171 19.51 6.53 38.45
N ASP A 172 18.78 5.52 38.92
CA ASP A 172 19.35 4.22 39.30
C ASP A 172 19.65 3.32 38.08
N PHE A 173 19.38 3.78 36.85
CA PHE A 173 19.66 3.04 35.62
C PHE A 173 20.91 3.58 34.90
N PRO A 174 22.10 3.02 35.17
CA PRO A 174 23.36 3.57 34.64
C PRO A 174 23.52 3.42 33.12
N SER A 175 22.79 2.49 32.50
CA SER A 175 22.89 2.21 31.06
C SER A 175 21.76 2.84 30.23
N LEU A 176 20.94 3.70 30.83
CA LEU A 176 19.74 4.21 30.14
C LEU A 176 20.11 5.20 29.04
N GLU A 177 19.84 4.81 27.79
CA GLU A 177 20.14 5.61 26.59
C GLU A 177 18.88 6.28 26.02
N LYS A 178 17.69 5.67 26.17
CA LYS A 178 16.43 6.13 25.57
C LYS A 178 15.32 6.21 26.60
N LEU A 179 14.72 7.38 26.76
CA LEU A 179 13.59 7.60 27.66
C LEU A 179 12.40 8.21 26.91
N HIS A 180 11.24 7.55 26.96
CA HIS A 180 9.95 8.13 26.61
C HIS A 180 9.14 8.30 27.89
N TYR A 181 8.88 9.54 28.29
CA TYR A 181 8.23 9.86 29.55
C TYR A 181 6.97 10.69 29.31
N LYS A 182 5.81 10.11 29.65
CA LYS A 182 4.53 10.80 29.65
C LYS A 182 4.15 11.18 31.08
N ILE A 183 4.18 12.47 31.37
CA ILE A 183 3.78 13.05 32.64
C ILE A 183 2.26 13.16 32.67
N ILE A 184 1.64 12.69 33.75
CA ILE A 184 0.20 12.83 33.97
C ILE A 184 -0.04 13.83 35.10
N SER A 185 -0.85 14.85 34.83
CA SER A 185 -1.31 15.92 35.74
C SER A 185 -1.96 15.48 37.05
N LYS A 186 -2.36 14.22 37.20
CA LYS A 186 -3.21 13.77 38.33
C LYS A 186 -2.52 13.74 39.70
N CYS A 187 -1.25 14.10 39.79
CA CYS A 187 -0.50 14.14 41.05
C CYS A 187 -0.20 15.57 41.49
N HIS A 188 -0.75 15.99 42.63
CA HIS A 188 -0.70 17.37 43.16
C HIS A 188 0.68 17.93 43.53
N ARG A 189 1.79 17.20 43.32
CA ARG A 189 3.15 17.65 43.64
C ARG A 189 4.14 17.15 42.59
N THR A 190 4.41 17.97 41.58
CA THR A 190 5.58 17.77 40.73
C THR A 190 6.82 18.23 41.49
N THR A 191 7.75 17.31 41.71
CA THR A 191 9.07 17.62 42.29
C THR A 191 10.07 17.96 41.17
N ASN A 192 11.28 18.37 41.53
CA ASN A 192 12.38 18.55 40.58
C ASN A 192 12.57 17.30 39.72
N LEU A 193 12.39 17.43 38.41
CA LEU A 193 12.73 16.41 37.42
C LEU A 193 14.24 16.37 37.26
N ILE A 194 14.81 15.16 37.29
CA ILE A 194 16.24 14.91 37.06
C ILE A 194 16.31 13.75 36.08
N PHE A 195 17.14 13.86 35.06
CA PHE A 195 17.33 12.84 34.03
C PHE A 195 18.75 12.27 34.08
N PRO A 196 18.95 10.98 33.76
CA PRO A 196 20.28 10.42 33.65
C PRO A 196 21.13 11.13 32.60
N THR A 197 22.39 11.39 32.92
CA THR A 197 23.34 12.04 32.01
C THR A 197 23.73 11.18 30.81
N THR A 198 23.44 9.88 30.87
CA THR A 198 23.69 8.89 29.80
C THR A 198 22.64 8.91 28.69
N LEU A 199 21.55 9.67 28.84
CA LEU A 199 20.49 9.72 27.86
C LEU A 199 20.96 10.30 26.53
N VAL A 200 20.70 9.54 25.47
CA VAL A 200 20.94 9.92 24.08
C VAL A 200 19.63 10.37 23.42
N HIS A 201 18.52 9.69 23.71
CA HIS A 201 17.19 10.04 23.19
C HIS A 201 16.19 10.29 24.32
N LEU A 202 15.50 11.41 24.24
CA LEU A 202 14.49 11.80 25.22
C LEU A 202 13.22 12.25 24.51
N ARG A 203 12.09 11.61 24.82
CA ARG A 203 10.76 12.06 24.45
C ARG A 203 9.97 12.35 25.72
N VAL A 204 9.51 13.59 25.89
CA VAL A 204 8.68 13.99 27.03
C VAL A 204 7.31 14.43 26.50
N THR A 205 6.25 13.86 27.06
CA THR A 205 4.87 14.30 26.82
C THR A 205 4.28 14.79 28.14
N TYR A 206 3.69 15.98 28.18
CA TYR A 206 3.09 16.53 29.40
C TYR A 206 1.79 17.29 29.13
N ASP A 207 0.99 17.44 30.20
CA ASP A 207 -0.35 18.04 30.16
C ASP A 207 -0.55 19.17 31.18
N THR A 208 0.51 19.71 31.83
CA THR A 208 0.40 20.85 32.75
C THR A 208 1.35 22.02 32.43
N VAL A 209 0.93 23.25 32.78
CA VAL A 209 1.67 24.49 32.45
C VAL A 209 2.96 24.64 33.26
N ASN A 210 2.99 24.16 34.51
CA ASN A 210 4.12 24.39 35.43
C ASN A 210 5.34 23.52 35.10
N GLU A 211 5.21 22.56 34.20
CA GLU A 211 6.25 21.56 33.94
C GLU A 211 7.33 22.05 32.97
N GLU A 212 7.08 23.07 32.15
CA GLU A 212 8.08 23.54 31.17
C GLU A 212 9.34 24.08 31.87
N ASN A 213 9.19 24.94 32.88
CA ASN A 213 10.34 25.47 33.64
C ASN A 213 11.09 24.39 34.43
N ILE A 214 10.39 23.31 34.82
CA ILE A 214 11.00 22.17 35.50
C ILE A 214 11.76 21.33 34.47
N LEU A 215 11.18 21.13 33.28
CA LEU A 215 11.77 20.41 32.16
C LEU A 215 13.03 21.12 31.66
N LEU A 216 13.00 22.42 31.42
CA LEU A 216 14.16 23.20 30.97
C LEU A 216 15.33 23.08 31.96
N ARG A 217 15.04 23.13 33.27
CA ARG A 217 16.04 22.91 34.32
C ARG A 217 16.59 21.48 34.30
N ALA A 218 15.74 20.47 34.13
CA ALA A 218 16.17 19.08 34.04
C ALA A 218 17.04 18.81 32.80
N LEU A 219 16.68 19.39 31.65
CA LEU A 219 17.40 19.26 30.38
C LEU A 219 18.80 19.85 30.44
N SER A 220 19.03 20.89 31.25
CA SER A 220 20.36 21.51 31.40
C SER A 220 21.45 20.54 31.89
N GLN A 221 21.07 19.37 32.42
CA GLN A 221 21.98 18.37 32.95
C GLN A 221 22.32 17.23 31.97
N VAL A 222 21.69 17.18 30.79
CA VAL A 222 21.73 16.01 29.87
C VAL A 222 22.55 16.30 28.61
N SER A 223 23.85 16.54 28.77
CA SER A 223 24.73 16.97 27.67
C SER A 223 24.94 15.96 26.52
N GLN A 224 24.62 14.68 26.74
CA GLN A 224 24.78 13.60 25.75
C GLN A 224 23.60 13.47 24.76
N LEU A 225 22.58 14.30 24.91
CA LEU A 225 21.34 14.17 24.17
C LEU A 225 21.51 14.49 22.68
N ARG A 226 21.13 13.54 21.82
CA ARG A 226 21.15 13.66 20.35
C ARG A 226 19.77 13.89 19.74
N LEU A 227 18.73 13.35 20.38
CA LEU A 227 17.33 13.51 19.97
C LEU A 227 16.48 13.95 21.16
N LEU A 228 15.78 15.07 20.98
CA LEU A 228 14.82 15.59 21.94
C LEU A 228 13.45 15.72 21.26
N SER A 229 12.43 15.11 21.84
CA SER A 229 11.03 15.24 21.44
C SER A 229 10.20 15.78 22.59
N VAL A 230 9.55 16.93 22.43
CA VAL A 230 8.73 17.55 23.49
C VAL A 230 7.29 17.70 23.01
N CYS A 231 6.34 17.11 23.71
CA CYS A 231 4.92 17.20 23.37
C CYS A 231 4.15 17.76 24.56
N ASN A 232 3.54 18.92 24.37
CA ASN A 232 2.62 19.53 25.32
C ASN A 232 1.21 19.43 24.75
N THR A 233 0.37 18.63 25.41
CA THR A 233 -1.04 18.45 25.02
C THR A 233 -1.99 19.33 25.82
N ASN A 234 -1.47 20.21 26.69
CA ASN A 234 -2.30 21.11 27.48
C ASN A 234 -2.72 22.32 26.67
N GLU A 235 -4.01 22.58 26.58
CA GLU A 235 -4.53 23.78 25.93
C GLU A 235 -4.04 25.05 26.64
N LEU A 236 -3.92 25.06 27.97
CA LEU A 236 -3.60 26.29 28.72
C LEU A 236 -2.10 26.66 28.77
N SER A 237 -1.29 26.10 27.87
CA SER A 237 0.15 26.30 27.93
C SER A 237 0.60 27.64 27.33
N ARG A 238 1.73 28.15 27.84
CA ARG A 238 2.39 29.33 27.28
C ARG A 238 3.03 28.99 25.95
N LEU A 239 3.14 29.99 25.08
CA LEU A 239 3.88 29.87 23.83
C LEU A 239 5.36 29.58 24.12
N PRO A 240 5.97 28.60 23.43
CA PRO A 240 7.39 28.29 23.61
C PRO A 240 8.25 29.43 23.04
N ASP A 241 9.28 29.87 23.77
CA ASP A 241 10.22 30.89 23.26
C ASP A 241 11.43 30.23 22.59
N GLY A 242 11.55 30.36 21.27
CA GLY A 242 12.67 29.86 20.47
C GLY A 242 14.04 30.35 20.95
N ALA A 243 14.15 31.56 21.52
CA ALA A 243 15.41 32.09 22.05
C ALA A 243 15.84 31.38 23.35
N VAL A 244 14.88 31.02 24.22
CA VAL A 244 15.13 30.24 25.44
C VAL A 244 15.58 28.84 25.08
N TRP A 245 14.90 28.19 24.12
CA TRP A 245 15.28 26.88 23.61
C TRP A 245 16.65 26.89 22.92
N GLU A 246 16.95 27.90 22.11
CA GLU A 246 18.26 28.07 21.46
C GLU A 246 19.37 28.20 22.52
N LYS A 247 19.19 29.08 23.50
CA LYS A 247 20.16 29.26 24.60
C LYS A 247 20.38 27.96 25.37
N LEU A 248 19.32 27.22 25.69
CA LEU A 248 19.43 25.92 26.36
C LEU A 248 20.22 24.92 25.50
N ILE A 249 19.90 24.82 24.21
CA ILE A 249 20.52 23.84 23.31
C ILE A 249 22.01 24.15 23.12
N VAL A 250 22.34 25.41 22.85
CA VAL A 250 23.73 25.86 22.66
C VAL A 250 24.56 25.68 23.94
N SER A 251 24.00 26.04 25.10
CA SER A 251 24.75 25.98 26.37
C SER A 251 24.85 24.58 26.97
N SER A 252 23.81 23.76 26.84
CA SER A 252 23.65 22.54 27.63
C SER A 252 23.49 21.27 26.79
N LEU A 253 23.07 21.36 25.53
CA LEU A 253 22.80 20.20 24.65
C LEU A 253 23.60 20.29 23.32
N PRO A 254 24.94 20.43 23.38
CA PRO A 254 25.75 20.69 22.18
C PRO A 254 25.70 19.55 21.15
N LEU A 255 25.39 18.32 21.58
CA LEU A 255 25.30 17.14 20.72
C LEU A 255 23.91 16.93 20.08
N LEU A 256 22.96 17.87 20.29
CA LEU A 256 21.60 17.73 19.79
C LEU A 256 21.55 17.88 18.27
N HIS A 257 21.17 16.79 17.59
CA HIS A 257 21.01 16.72 16.13
C HIS A 257 19.56 16.85 15.70
N THR A 258 18.61 16.40 16.53
CA THR A 258 17.18 16.44 16.22
C THR A 258 16.42 17.02 17.38
N PHE A 259 15.79 18.17 17.15
CA PHE A 259 14.83 18.77 18.05
C PHE A 259 13.45 18.72 17.40
N GLN A 260 12.53 18.02 18.07
CA GLN A 260 11.16 17.85 17.63
C GLN A 260 10.22 18.31 18.73
N PHE A 261 9.20 19.07 18.37
CA PHE A 261 8.24 19.49 19.37
C PHE A 261 6.83 19.69 18.83
N TYR A 262 5.89 19.69 19.77
CA TYR A 262 4.48 19.93 19.59
C TYR A 262 3.94 20.65 20.81
N PHE A 263 3.49 21.89 20.66
CA PHE A 263 2.90 22.67 21.74
C PHE A 263 1.49 23.11 21.37
N LEU A 264 0.52 22.59 22.10
CA LEU A 264 -0.84 23.11 22.10
C LEU A 264 -0.90 24.36 22.98
N TYR A 265 -1.52 25.44 22.51
CA TYR A 265 -1.64 26.66 23.31
C TYR A 265 -3.02 27.30 23.22
N GLU A 266 -3.38 28.03 24.27
CA GLU A 266 -4.58 28.82 24.41
C GLU A 266 -4.18 30.21 24.92
N GLN A 267 -4.24 31.20 24.04
CA GLN A 267 -4.00 32.60 24.37
C GLN A 267 -5.21 33.12 25.13
N GLY A 268 -5.13 33.15 26.47
CA GLY A 268 -6.15 33.82 27.27
C GLY A 268 -6.23 35.32 26.94
N ASN A 269 -7.33 35.97 27.34
CA ASN A 269 -7.63 37.41 27.09
C ASN A 269 -6.54 38.43 27.51
N TYR A 270 -5.43 38.00 28.09
CA TYR A 270 -4.38 38.86 28.67
C TYR A 270 -3.11 38.98 27.82
N LEU A 271 -2.97 38.25 26.70
CA LEU A 271 -1.81 38.34 25.82
C LEU A 271 -2.21 39.05 24.53
N VAL A 272 -1.63 40.24 24.32
CA VAL A 272 -1.85 41.09 23.14
C VAL A 272 -1.28 40.38 21.90
N ASN A 273 -1.94 40.51 20.74
CA ASN A 273 -1.60 39.91 19.43
C ASN A 273 -0.12 40.00 18.95
N GLY A 274 0.77 40.68 19.67
CA GLY A 274 2.21 40.77 19.37
C GLY A 274 3.00 39.48 19.64
N ASP A 275 2.56 38.62 20.55
CA ASP A 275 3.41 37.52 21.07
C ASP A 275 3.61 36.37 20.10
N LEU A 276 2.66 36.06 19.21
CA LEU A 276 2.79 34.90 18.32
C LEU A 276 3.80 35.14 17.21
N ASN A 277 3.74 36.31 16.55
CA ASN A 277 4.72 36.66 15.53
C ASN A 277 6.12 36.78 16.13
N GLN A 278 6.23 37.29 17.36
CA GLN A 278 7.50 37.31 18.10
C GLN A 278 7.98 35.89 18.43
N THR A 279 7.08 35.00 18.85
CA THR A 279 7.40 33.58 19.09
C THR A 279 7.94 32.91 17.82
N ILE A 280 7.28 33.07 16.68
CA ILE A 280 7.75 32.48 15.42
C ILE A 280 9.03 33.15 14.93
N ALA A 281 9.17 34.46 15.13
CA ALA A 281 10.41 35.18 14.85
C ALA A 281 11.58 34.66 15.71
N SER A 282 11.35 34.24 16.97
CA SER A 282 12.41 33.66 17.80
C SER A 282 12.87 32.26 17.36
N PHE A 283 12.12 31.60 16.47
CA PHE A 283 12.54 30.38 15.75
C PHE A 283 13.12 30.66 14.35
N SER A 284 13.26 31.94 13.96
CA SER A 284 13.75 32.34 12.63
C SER A 284 15.23 32.79 12.65
N THR A 285 15.97 32.43 13.70
CA THR A 285 17.41 32.74 13.81
C THR A 285 18.24 31.87 12.84
N PRO A 286 19.46 32.28 12.49
CA PRO A 286 20.36 31.46 11.66
C PRO A 286 20.63 30.07 12.24
N PHE A 287 20.59 29.94 13.57
CA PHE A 287 20.69 28.66 14.27
C PHE A 287 19.62 27.66 13.79
N TYR A 288 18.34 28.04 13.81
CA TYR A 288 17.26 27.17 13.37
C TYR A 288 17.25 26.95 11.85
N LEU A 289 17.40 28.03 11.07
CA LEU A 289 17.17 27.99 9.62
C LEU A 289 18.35 27.43 8.82
N VAL A 290 19.58 27.77 9.22
CA VAL A 290 20.80 27.48 8.45
C VAL A 290 21.59 26.35 9.08
N GLU A 291 21.92 26.46 10.37
CA GLU A 291 22.76 25.48 11.06
C GLU A 291 22.01 24.16 11.27
N LYS A 292 20.84 24.22 11.92
CA LYS A 292 20.10 23.02 12.31
C LYS A 292 19.07 22.57 11.27
N ARG A 293 18.60 23.50 10.44
CA ARG A 293 17.51 23.30 9.46
C ARG A 293 16.24 22.72 10.11
N TRP A 294 15.92 23.21 11.31
CA TRP A 294 14.71 22.85 12.03
C TRP A 294 13.64 23.88 11.73
N PHE A 295 12.73 23.53 10.82
CA PHE A 295 11.63 24.42 10.42
C PHE A 295 10.45 24.27 11.37
N ILE A 296 9.81 25.38 11.67
CA ILE A 296 8.69 25.45 12.59
C ILE A 296 7.44 25.85 11.82
N GLN A 297 6.31 25.27 12.19
CA GLN A 297 5.00 25.63 11.69
C GLN A 297 4.07 25.92 12.87
N CYS A 298 3.25 26.95 12.70
CA CYS A 298 2.22 27.34 13.65
C CYS A 298 0.88 27.42 12.93
N ASP A 299 -0.06 26.60 13.36
CA ASP A 299 -1.44 26.64 12.89
C ASP A 299 -2.29 27.34 13.95
N ARG A 300 -2.92 28.46 13.58
CA ARG A 300 -3.68 29.31 14.51
C ARG A 300 -5.14 29.42 14.09
N ASP A 301 -6.02 29.51 15.08
CA ASP A 301 -7.43 29.77 14.86
C ASP A 301 -7.72 31.28 14.84
N LEU A 302 -7.82 31.88 13.64
CA LEU A 302 -8.11 33.31 13.49
C LEU A 302 -9.51 33.71 14.02
N SER A 303 -10.46 32.78 14.03
CA SER A 303 -11.86 33.06 14.35
C SER A 303 -12.10 33.29 15.84
N HIS A 304 -11.35 32.59 16.68
CA HIS A 304 -11.53 32.61 18.13
C HIS A 304 -10.36 33.25 18.88
N GLN A 305 -9.43 33.92 18.18
CA GLN A 305 -8.27 34.68 18.68
C GLN A 305 -7.36 33.99 19.72
N CYS A 306 -7.65 32.76 20.12
CA CYS A 306 -7.15 32.26 21.40
C CYS A 306 -6.59 30.84 21.35
N ARG A 307 -6.52 30.11 20.24
CA ARG A 307 -5.96 28.74 20.25
C ARG A 307 -5.13 28.45 19.01
N GLY A 308 -4.12 27.61 19.19
CA GLY A 308 -3.32 27.11 18.08
C GLY A 308 -2.38 26.01 18.51
N VAL A 309 -1.52 25.65 17.57
CA VAL A 309 -0.52 24.61 17.74
C VAL A 309 0.76 25.02 17.05
N ILE A 310 1.90 24.89 17.74
CA ILE A 310 3.24 25.13 17.19
C ILE A 310 4.03 23.83 17.22
N TYR A 311 4.63 23.47 16.09
CA TYR A 311 5.37 22.22 15.96
C TYR A 311 6.53 22.30 14.98
N SER A 312 7.47 21.38 15.14
CA SER A 312 8.63 21.20 14.23
C SER A 312 8.27 20.37 12.99
N LEU A 313 8.92 20.66 11.86
CA LEU A 313 8.86 19.88 10.62
C LEU A 313 10.18 19.09 10.41
N PRO A 314 10.12 17.81 9.96
CA PRO A 314 8.92 17.00 9.75
C PRO A 314 8.19 16.67 11.06
N PHE A 315 6.86 16.44 10.97
CA PHE A 315 6.06 16.11 12.13
C PHE A 315 6.49 14.78 12.74
N ALA A 316 6.75 14.77 14.05
CA ALA A 316 7.36 13.63 14.74
C ALA A 316 6.39 12.72 15.47
N PHE A 317 5.17 13.18 15.70
CA PHE A 317 4.21 12.53 16.58
C PHE A 317 3.18 11.74 15.77
N SER A 318 2.59 10.73 16.42
CA SER A 318 1.54 9.91 15.81
C SER A 318 0.17 10.60 15.89
N THR A 319 0.01 11.49 16.86
CA THR A 319 -1.23 12.19 17.17
C THR A 319 -1.12 13.65 16.79
N PHE A 320 -2.08 14.15 16.01
CA PHE A 320 -2.19 15.54 15.61
C PHE A 320 -3.52 16.11 16.06
N TYR A 321 -3.51 17.21 16.82
CA TYR A 321 -4.72 17.89 17.25
C TYR A 321 -5.00 19.06 16.31
N ILE A 322 -6.22 19.10 15.79
CA ILE A 322 -6.73 20.20 14.99
C ILE A 322 -7.62 21.05 15.89
N ASN A 323 -7.12 22.25 16.16
CA ASN A 323 -7.77 23.26 16.99
C ASN A 323 -8.20 24.50 16.20
N SER A 324 -7.97 24.56 14.88
CA SER A 324 -8.28 25.70 14.03
C SER A 324 -9.42 25.39 13.05
N LEU A 325 -10.16 26.43 12.63
CA LEU A 325 -11.15 26.32 11.56
C LEU A 325 -10.51 26.05 10.18
N THR A 326 -9.30 26.57 9.98
CA THR A 326 -8.54 26.46 8.73
C THR A 326 -7.06 26.22 9.01
N LEU A 327 -6.43 25.35 8.21
CA LEU A 327 -4.99 25.11 8.20
C LEU A 327 -4.25 25.98 7.16
N ASP A 328 -5.02 26.72 6.36
CA ASP A 328 -4.50 27.63 5.31
C ASP A 328 -3.88 28.91 5.87
N THR A 329 -4.08 29.20 7.15
CA THR A 329 -3.54 30.39 7.85
C THR A 329 -2.26 30.07 8.63
N SER A 330 -1.63 28.95 8.31
CA SER A 330 -0.40 28.49 8.95
C SER A 330 0.77 29.44 8.68
N ILE A 331 1.48 29.80 9.74
CA ILE A 331 2.72 30.56 9.65
C ILE A 331 3.86 29.55 9.75
N SER A 332 4.78 29.55 8.80
CA SER A 332 5.93 28.65 8.81
C SER A 332 7.23 29.39 8.58
N THR A 333 8.29 28.91 9.22
CA THR A 333 9.66 29.35 8.94
C THR A 333 10.27 28.64 7.72
N LEU A 334 9.55 27.69 7.11
CA LEU A 334 9.94 27.04 5.87
C LEU A 334 9.77 28.02 4.68
N PRO A 335 10.80 28.18 3.81
CA PRO A 335 10.70 29.05 2.63
C PRO A 335 9.56 28.62 1.69
N PRO A 336 8.82 29.56 1.08
CA PRO A 336 7.65 29.27 0.25
C PRO A 336 7.97 28.49 -1.05
N ASP A 337 9.22 28.54 -1.54
CA ASP A 337 9.61 27.96 -2.84
C ASP A 337 9.78 26.43 -2.84
N ASN A 338 9.79 25.77 -1.68
CA ASN A 338 9.86 24.31 -1.60
C ASN A 338 8.46 23.71 -1.83
N GLY A 339 8.14 23.44 -3.10
CA GLY A 339 6.81 23.09 -3.62
C GLY A 339 5.95 22.10 -2.81
N THR A 340 4.65 22.10 -3.13
CA THR A 340 3.57 21.34 -2.46
C THR A 340 3.86 19.85 -2.24
N LYS A 341 4.67 19.22 -3.09
CA LYS A 341 5.05 17.80 -2.97
C LYS A 341 5.83 17.48 -1.70
N THR A 342 6.68 18.40 -1.22
CA THR A 342 7.50 18.19 0.00
C THR A 342 6.65 18.19 1.27
N ARG A 343 5.53 18.93 1.28
CA ARG A 343 4.67 19.08 2.47
C ARG A 343 3.97 17.77 2.87
N ASN A 344 3.59 16.94 1.89
CA ASN A 344 2.91 15.67 2.18
C ASN A 344 3.81 14.69 2.96
N HIS A 345 5.12 14.72 2.72
CA HIS A 345 6.05 13.85 3.47
C HIS A 345 6.11 14.24 4.96
N PHE A 346 5.90 15.51 5.31
CA PHE A 346 6.02 15.97 6.69
C PHE A 346 4.95 15.41 7.63
N TYR A 347 3.83 14.92 7.09
CA TYR A 347 2.69 14.40 7.88
C TYR A 347 2.56 12.88 7.85
N SER A 348 3.51 12.15 7.24
CA SER A 348 3.40 10.69 7.04
C SER A 348 3.35 9.87 8.32
N LYS A 349 3.82 10.42 9.45
CA LYS A 349 3.79 9.77 10.77
C LYS A 349 2.45 9.90 11.50
N ILE A 350 1.55 10.77 11.04
CA ILE A 350 0.24 10.95 11.68
C ILE A 350 -0.62 9.73 11.39
N ASN A 351 -1.02 9.04 12.46
CA ASN A 351 -1.97 7.94 12.41
C ASN A 351 -3.24 8.24 13.21
N THR A 352 -3.20 9.24 14.09
CA THR A 352 -4.29 9.62 14.99
C THR A 352 -4.58 11.10 14.80
N LEU A 353 -5.81 11.40 14.45
CA LEU A 353 -6.30 12.76 14.32
C LEU A 353 -7.26 13.07 15.47
N VAL A 354 -7.09 14.21 16.14
CA VAL A 354 -7.98 14.67 17.21
C VAL A 354 -8.61 15.99 16.79
N LEU A 355 -9.93 16.02 16.60
CA LEU A 355 -10.68 17.22 16.26
C LEU A 355 -11.30 17.80 17.52
N ASN A 356 -10.72 18.90 18.01
CA ASN A 356 -11.23 19.59 19.19
C ASN A 356 -12.33 20.60 18.84
N LYS A 357 -12.35 21.09 17.60
CA LYS A 357 -13.29 22.11 17.11
C LYS A 357 -13.76 21.82 15.68
N ASN A 358 -14.91 22.39 15.32
CA ASN A 358 -15.50 22.28 13.99
C ASN A 358 -14.52 22.86 12.95
N CYS A 359 -13.89 22.04 12.11
CA CYS A 359 -12.86 22.51 11.18
C CYS A 359 -13.42 22.67 9.76
N GLU A 360 -13.83 23.87 9.35
CA GLU A 360 -14.59 24.10 8.11
C GLU A 360 -13.96 23.55 6.82
N VAL A 361 -12.62 23.60 6.68
CA VAL A 361 -11.91 23.20 5.45
C VAL A 361 -10.79 22.18 5.74
N PRO A 362 -10.74 21.03 5.05
CA PRO A 362 -9.68 20.05 5.19
C PRO A 362 -8.40 20.57 4.54
N TYR A 363 -7.28 20.39 5.23
CA TYR A 363 -5.98 20.71 4.66
C TYR A 363 -5.64 19.72 3.55
N ASN A 364 -5.43 20.25 2.35
CA ASN A 364 -5.02 19.44 1.20
C ASN A 364 -3.70 18.67 1.46
N GLY A 365 -2.86 19.07 2.42
CA GLY A 365 -1.66 18.30 2.77
C GLY A 365 -1.88 17.06 3.64
N LEU A 366 -3.08 16.86 4.20
CA LEU A 366 -3.45 15.62 4.90
C LEU A 366 -3.99 14.55 3.93
N THR A 367 -4.12 14.85 2.64
CA THR A 367 -4.80 14.01 1.64
C THR A 367 -4.19 12.64 1.32
N PRO A 368 -2.96 12.28 1.75
CA PRO A 368 -2.48 10.89 1.70
C PRO A 368 -2.20 10.27 3.08
N SER A 369 -2.68 10.86 4.18
CA SER A 369 -2.28 10.43 5.53
C SER A 369 -2.86 9.06 5.93
N ASN A 370 -2.02 8.24 6.56
CA ASN A 370 -2.37 6.94 7.16
C ASN A 370 -3.20 7.12 8.45
N ILE A 371 -4.23 7.98 8.43
CA ILE A 371 -5.08 8.24 9.61
C ILE A 371 -5.97 7.01 9.84
N VAL A 372 -5.54 6.19 10.79
CA VAL A 372 -6.23 4.98 11.20
C VAL A 372 -7.19 5.27 12.36
N HIS A 373 -6.89 6.27 13.17
CA HIS A 373 -7.63 6.63 14.38
C HIS A 373 -8.14 8.08 14.31
N LEU A 374 -9.42 8.29 14.62
CA LEU A 374 -10.04 9.61 14.65
C LEU A 374 -10.72 9.81 16.01
N THR A 375 -10.36 10.88 16.71
CA THR A 375 -11.03 11.33 17.94
C THR A 375 -11.80 12.62 17.64
N LEU A 376 -13.10 12.61 17.92
CA LEU A 376 -14.02 13.70 17.65
C LEU A 376 -14.55 14.30 18.95
N ASN A 377 -14.18 15.56 19.20
CA ASN A 377 -14.77 16.39 20.23
C ASN A 377 -15.72 17.44 19.64
N SER A 378 -15.84 17.48 18.31
CA SER A 378 -16.65 18.44 17.55
C SER A 378 -17.32 17.77 16.34
N THR A 379 -18.04 18.54 15.52
CA THR A 379 -18.54 18.03 14.23
C THR A 379 -17.42 17.88 13.21
N LEU A 380 -17.61 16.91 12.29
CA LEU A 380 -16.72 16.67 11.16
C LEU A 380 -17.42 17.19 9.89
N PRO A 381 -16.89 18.22 9.21
CA PRO A 381 -17.53 18.73 8.01
C PRO A 381 -17.41 17.77 6.83
N SER A 382 -18.34 17.90 5.87
CA SER A 382 -18.54 16.91 4.81
C SER A 382 -17.36 16.76 3.85
N ASN A 383 -16.57 17.81 3.69
CA ASN A 383 -15.35 17.80 2.89
C ASN A 383 -14.24 16.92 3.50
N TRP A 384 -14.30 16.55 4.78
CA TRP A 384 -13.36 15.60 5.40
C TRP A 384 -13.67 14.13 5.04
N PHE A 385 -14.78 13.85 4.36
CA PHE A 385 -15.21 12.45 4.21
C PHE A 385 -14.32 11.59 3.31
N TYR A 386 -13.51 12.18 2.42
CA TYR A 386 -12.69 11.39 1.48
C TYR A 386 -11.60 10.55 2.17
N PHE A 387 -10.98 11.02 3.26
CA PHE A 387 -9.93 10.25 3.95
C PHE A 387 -10.51 9.20 4.92
N LEU A 388 -11.82 9.23 5.20
CA LEU A 388 -12.46 8.29 6.12
C LEU A 388 -12.45 6.85 5.61
N SER A 389 -12.20 6.64 4.31
CA SER A 389 -12.10 5.30 3.72
C SER A 389 -11.03 4.43 4.39
N VAL A 390 -9.97 5.01 4.96
CA VAL A 390 -8.88 4.30 5.66
C VAL A 390 -9.15 4.14 7.17
N LEU A 391 -10.11 4.88 7.72
CA LEU A 391 -10.40 4.94 9.15
C LEU A 391 -10.79 3.56 9.70
N ARG A 392 -10.10 3.11 10.77
CA ARG A 392 -10.41 1.84 11.45
C ARG A 392 -11.02 2.05 12.83
N ASP A 393 -10.61 3.10 13.53
CA ASP A 393 -11.04 3.36 14.90
C ASP A 393 -11.59 4.79 15.04
N LEU A 394 -12.79 4.90 15.60
CA LEU A 394 -13.45 6.17 15.87
C LEU A 394 -13.70 6.31 17.37
N HIS A 395 -13.23 7.41 17.96
CA HIS A 395 -13.53 7.81 19.32
C HIS A 395 -14.37 9.08 19.29
N VAL A 396 -15.64 8.99 19.69
CA VAL A 396 -16.55 10.13 19.79
C VAL A 396 -16.68 10.50 21.27
N THR A 397 -16.19 11.68 21.64
CA THR A 397 -16.27 12.12 23.04
C THR A 397 -17.66 12.66 23.36
N HIS A 398 -17.96 12.68 24.66
CA HIS A 398 -19.25 13.15 25.19
C HIS A 398 -19.58 14.60 24.82
N ASN A 399 -18.56 15.45 24.59
CA ASN A 399 -18.73 16.85 24.23
C ASN A 399 -18.93 17.09 22.74
N SER A 400 -18.89 16.05 21.91
CA SER A 400 -19.10 16.20 20.47
C SER A 400 -20.47 16.78 20.16
N SER A 401 -20.51 17.87 19.40
CA SER A 401 -21.74 18.48 18.88
C SER A 401 -22.32 17.76 17.66
N MET A 402 -21.80 16.57 17.35
CA MET A 402 -22.21 15.80 16.18
C MET A 402 -23.69 15.43 16.26
N THR A 403 -24.40 15.64 15.15
CA THR A 403 -25.80 15.27 14.98
C THR A 403 -25.94 13.86 14.41
N GLU A 404 -27.14 13.28 14.53
CA GLU A 404 -27.48 11.96 13.97
C GLU A 404 -27.24 11.88 12.45
N THR A 405 -27.56 12.94 11.70
CA THR A 405 -27.40 12.98 10.24
C THR A 405 -25.93 13.03 9.83
N GLU A 406 -25.12 13.82 10.52
CA GLU A 406 -23.67 13.89 10.32
C GLU A 406 -22.99 12.56 10.65
N PHE A 407 -23.38 11.92 11.76
CA PHE A 407 -22.87 10.61 12.12
C PHE A 407 -23.24 9.55 11.09
N GLY A 408 -24.47 9.59 10.58
CA GLY A 408 -24.90 8.74 9.47
C GLY A 408 -24.02 8.90 8.23
N ARG A 409 -23.71 10.14 7.83
CA ARG A 409 -22.81 10.42 6.70
C ARG A 409 -21.38 9.96 6.98
N LEU A 410 -20.83 10.20 8.18
CA LEU A 410 -19.50 9.70 8.56
C LEU A 410 -19.43 8.18 8.39
N LEU A 411 -20.44 7.46 8.89
CA LEU A 411 -20.55 6.01 8.70
C LEU A 411 -20.77 5.61 7.24
N GLU A 412 -21.18 6.49 6.34
CA GLU A 412 -21.28 6.17 4.91
C GLU A 412 -19.88 5.98 4.32
N TYR A 413 -18.99 6.95 4.58
CA TYR A 413 -17.65 7.02 4.00
C TYR A 413 -16.60 6.21 4.78
N ALA A 414 -16.81 5.95 6.07
CA ALA A 414 -15.91 5.13 6.89
C ALA A 414 -16.11 3.62 6.67
N LEU A 415 -15.85 3.13 5.44
CA LEU A 415 -16.09 1.73 5.03
C LEU A 415 -15.29 0.71 5.84
N ASN A 416 -14.10 1.09 6.32
CA ASN A 416 -13.18 0.23 7.06
C ASN A 416 -13.29 0.36 8.59
N LEU A 417 -14.28 1.10 9.09
CA LEU A 417 -14.46 1.32 10.52
C LEU A 417 -14.78 0.00 11.25
N ARG A 418 -13.94 -0.37 12.21
CA ARG A 418 -14.06 -1.63 12.99
C ARG A 418 -14.20 -1.40 14.48
N SER A 419 -13.64 -0.32 15.02
CA SER A 419 -13.74 0.01 16.44
C SER A 419 -14.46 1.33 16.66
N LEU A 420 -15.37 1.36 17.64
CA LEU A 420 -16.07 2.55 18.08
C LEU A 420 -15.92 2.71 19.59
N THR A 421 -15.39 3.85 20.02
CA THR A 421 -15.39 4.28 21.43
C THR A 421 -16.30 5.49 21.57
N ILE A 422 -17.32 5.42 22.42
CA ILE A 422 -18.34 6.48 22.54
C ILE A 422 -19.06 6.38 23.89
N SER A 423 -19.50 7.51 24.46
CA SER A 423 -20.34 7.46 25.67
C SER A 423 -21.71 6.86 25.38
N SER A 424 -22.33 6.21 26.37
CA SER A 424 -23.63 5.56 26.13
C SER A 424 -24.73 6.56 25.78
N ASN A 425 -24.67 7.75 26.38
CA ASN A 425 -25.65 8.81 26.10
C ASN A 425 -25.47 9.37 24.70
N LYS A 426 -24.21 9.63 24.27
CA LYS A 426 -23.95 10.15 22.94
C LYS A 426 -24.29 9.13 21.86
N LEU A 427 -24.04 7.84 22.08
CA LEU A 427 -24.46 6.78 21.16
C LEU A 427 -25.99 6.72 21.02
N LYS A 428 -26.72 6.88 22.12
CA LYS A 428 -28.19 6.92 22.11
C LYS A 428 -28.69 8.14 21.33
N GLU A 429 -28.09 9.31 21.53
CA GLU A 429 -28.38 10.53 20.77
C GLU A 429 -28.11 10.35 19.26
N LEU A 430 -26.90 9.91 18.89
CA LEU A 430 -26.48 9.74 17.49
C LEU A 430 -27.20 8.64 16.72
N THR A 431 -27.95 7.79 17.39
CA THR A 431 -28.75 6.71 16.78
C THR A 431 -30.25 7.01 16.79
N GLY A 432 -30.65 8.22 17.21
CA GLY A 432 -32.05 8.60 17.35
C GLY A 432 -32.77 7.72 18.36
N ASN A 433 -32.18 7.50 19.54
CA ASN A 433 -32.62 6.51 20.52
C ASN A 433 -32.67 5.08 19.97
N TYR A 434 -31.70 4.72 19.12
CA TYR A 434 -31.67 3.45 18.37
C TYR A 434 -32.85 3.24 17.40
N MET A 435 -33.53 4.31 16.99
CA MET A 435 -34.63 4.26 16.02
C MET A 435 -34.18 4.54 14.58
N ASN A 436 -33.01 5.16 14.37
CA ASN A 436 -32.47 5.34 13.02
C ASN A 436 -31.92 4.02 12.49
N GLU A 437 -32.73 3.35 11.67
CA GLU A 437 -32.41 2.04 11.11
C GLU A 437 -31.17 2.08 10.19
N ALA A 438 -30.97 3.16 9.43
CA ALA A 438 -29.82 3.29 8.54
C ALA A 438 -28.49 3.35 9.31
N VAL A 439 -28.42 4.20 10.35
CA VAL A 439 -27.26 4.30 11.25
C VAL A 439 -27.04 2.98 11.99
N CYS A 440 -28.10 2.40 12.55
CA CYS A 440 -28.02 1.15 13.30
C CYS A 440 -27.54 -0.02 12.43
N ASN A 441 -28.04 -0.15 11.20
CA ASN A 441 -27.61 -1.21 10.28
C ASN A 441 -26.14 -1.04 9.89
N ARG A 442 -25.69 0.19 9.59
CA ARG A 442 -24.27 0.47 9.29
C ARG A 442 -23.36 0.12 10.47
N LEU A 443 -23.75 0.47 11.70
CA LEU A 443 -23.02 0.08 12.91
C LEU A 443 -22.98 -1.44 13.09
N SER A 444 -24.12 -2.12 12.91
CA SER A 444 -24.25 -3.59 13.02
C SER A 444 -23.33 -4.33 12.06
N ASP A 445 -23.23 -3.84 10.83
CA ASP A 445 -22.53 -4.50 9.74
C ASP A 445 -21.04 -4.19 9.71
N ARG A 446 -20.53 -3.26 10.53
CA ARG A 446 -19.12 -2.82 10.48
C ARG A 446 -18.37 -2.95 11.80
N ILE A 447 -19.01 -2.59 12.92
CA ILE A 447 -18.34 -2.52 14.21
C ILE A 447 -18.07 -3.92 14.76
N ILE A 448 -16.79 -4.23 14.93
CA ILE A 448 -16.27 -5.45 15.54
C ILE A 448 -15.98 -5.21 17.03
N SER A 449 -15.58 -4.00 17.40
CA SER A 449 -15.25 -3.61 18.77
C SER A 449 -16.03 -2.36 19.19
N LEU A 450 -16.82 -2.46 20.25
CA LEU A 450 -17.56 -1.34 20.83
C LEU A 450 -17.09 -1.13 22.27
N THR A 451 -16.61 0.07 22.57
CA THR A 451 -16.27 0.50 23.93
C THR A 451 -17.17 1.66 24.35
N LEU A 452 -18.00 1.45 25.36
CA LEU A 452 -18.76 2.52 25.98
C LEU A 452 -17.91 3.16 27.07
N ASP A 453 -17.31 4.30 26.72
CA ASP A 453 -16.49 5.10 27.63
C ASP A 453 -17.30 6.30 28.11
N ASP A 454 -17.70 6.28 29.39
CA ASP A 454 -18.41 7.39 30.03
C ASP A 454 -17.38 8.16 30.88
N PRO A 455 -16.67 9.14 30.29
CA PRO A 455 -15.66 9.93 30.99
C PRO A 455 -16.37 10.73 32.09
N HIS A 456 -15.82 10.71 33.30
CA HIS A 456 -16.28 11.55 34.42
C HIS A 456 -17.65 11.20 35.01
N SER A 457 -17.82 9.95 35.45
CA SER A 457 -18.34 9.86 36.80
C SER A 457 -17.22 10.29 37.74
N ASN A 458 -17.31 11.52 38.28
CA ASN A 458 -16.85 11.71 39.66
C ASN A 458 -17.35 10.48 40.43
N LEU A 459 -16.51 9.90 41.30
CA LEU A 459 -16.68 8.59 41.99
C LEU A 459 -18.08 8.27 42.57
N TYR A 460 -19.02 9.21 42.52
CA TYR A 460 -20.36 9.19 43.08
C TYR A 460 -21.51 9.13 42.06
N THR A 461 -21.33 9.41 40.77
CA THR A 461 -22.44 9.40 39.78
C THR A 461 -22.12 8.60 38.53
N VAL A 462 -22.10 7.27 38.66
CA VAL A 462 -21.89 6.37 37.52
C VAL A 462 -23.16 6.33 36.66
N SER A 463 -23.02 6.62 35.36
CA SER A 463 -24.13 6.55 34.41
C SER A 463 -24.56 5.09 34.22
N TYR A 464 -25.82 4.78 34.51
CA TYR A 464 -26.36 3.44 34.31
C TYR A 464 -26.94 3.32 32.90
N VAL A 465 -26.44 2.37 32.09
CA VAL A 465 -27.17 1.98 30.88
C VAL A 465 -28.39 1.17 31.29
N SER A 466 -29.57 1.74 31.08
CA SER A 466 -30.83 1.06 31.38
C SER A 466 -30.93 -0.28 30.66
N VAL A 467 -31.67 -1.24 31.23
CA VAL A 467 -31.94 -2.55 30.58
C VAL A 467 -32.53 -2.36 29.18
N ARG A 468 -33.37 -1.33 28.97
CA ARG A 468 -33.92 -0.99 27.66
C ARG A 468 -32.82 -0.58 26.66
N SER A 469 -31.90 0.29 27.09
CA SER A 469 -30.74 0.68 26.27
C SER A 469 -29.83 -0.51 25.98
N LEU A 470 -29.65 -1.42 26.94
CA LEU A 470 -28.87 -2.65 26.73
C LEU A 470 -29.52 -3.58 25.69
N ILE A 471 -30.84 -3.76 25.74
CA ILE A 471 -31.58 -4.54 24.73
C ILE A 471 -31.41 -3.90 23.35
N ALA A 472 -31.47 -2.57 23.27
CA ALA A 472 -31.27 -1.85 22.02
C ALA A 472 -29.83 -1.99 21.50
N LEU A 473 -28.82 -1.87 22.36
CA LEU A 473 -27.41 -2.12 22.03
C LEU A 473 -27.19 -3.53 21.49
N VAL A 474 -27.71 -4.53 22.18
CA VAL A 474 -27.63 -5.93 21.74
C VAL A 474 -28.32 -6.10 20.39
N ARG A 475 -29.49 -5.49 20.17
CA ARG A 475 -30.18 -5.53 18.87
C ARG A 475 -29.28 -4.97 17.76
N VAL A 476 -28.69 -3.79 17.96
CA VAL A 476 -27.85 -3.12 16.96
C VAL A 476 -26.56 -3.89 16.72
N PHE A 477 -25.83 -4.31 17.75
CA PHE A 477 -24.48 -4.85 17.59
C PHE A 477 -24.41 -6.39 17.49
N SER A 478 -25.56 -7.08 17.46
CA SER A 478 -25.62 -8.55 17.43
C SER A 478 -25.07 -9.25 16.19
N ARG A 479 -24.78 -8.55 15.08
CA ARG A 479 -24.29 -9.21 13.85
C ARG A 479 -22.78 -9.46 13.84
N LYS A 480 -21.97 -8.41 14.00
CA LYS A 480 -20.50 -8.50 13.86
C LYS A 480 -19.69 -8.15 15.09
N CYS A 481 -20.27 -7.54 16.12
CA CYS A 481 -19.52 -7.10 17.28
C CYS A 481 -18.98 -8.31 18.07
N GLN A 482 -17.66 -8.46 18.11
CA GLN A 482 -16.93 -9.53 18.81
C GLN A 482 -16.40 -9.06 20.17
N HIS A 483 -16.18 -7.75 20.33
CA HIS A 483 -15.62 -7.17 21.54
C HIS A 483 -16.55 -6.08 22.05
N LEU A 484 -17.12 -6.29 23.25
CA LEU A 484 -18.06 -5.37 23.86
C LEU A 484 -17.53 -4.98 25.25
N SER A 485 -17.16 -3.71 25.42
CA SER A 485 -16.76 -3.14 26.70
C SER A 485 -17.84 -2.17 27.16
N LEU A 486 -18.53 -2.53 28.24
CA LEU A 486 -19.62 -1.75 28.81
C LEU A 486 -19.24 -1.24 30.19
N GLY A 487 -19.40 0.07 30.39
CA GLY A 487 -19.29 0.76 31.67
C GLY A 487 -20.42 0.44 32.66
N LEU A 488 -20.85 -0.82 32.83
CA LEU A 488 -22.11 -1.13 33.52
C LEU A 488 -21.97 -1.62 34.96
N PHE A 489 -22.81 -1.04 35.82
CA PHE A 489 -23.42 -1.75 36.93
C PHE A 489 -24.56 -2.64 36.42
N ALA A 490 -24.19 -3.80 35.90
CA ALA A 490 -25.13 -4.82 35.47
C ALA A 490 -25.31 -5.85 36.60
N SER A 491 -26.55 -6.06 37.06
CA SER A 491 -26.88 -7.28 37.81
C SER A 491 -26.46 -8.49 36.97
N PRO A 492 -25.87 -9.57 37.54
CA PRO A 492 -25.50 -10.77 36.79
C PRO A 492 -26.65 -11.33 35.92
N LYS A 493 -27.91 -11.07 36.28
CA LYS A 493 -29.10 -11.46 35.50
C LYS A 493 -29.24 -10.72 34.15
N THR A 494 -28.57 -9.58 33.98
CA THR A 494 -28.62 -8.76 32.76
C THR A 494 -27.55 -9.11 31.72
N THR A 495 -26.55 -9.92 32.08
CA THR A 495 -25.50 -10.36 31.14
C THR A 495 -25.92 -11.57 30.31
N THR A 496 -26.75 -12.45 30.87
CA THR A 496 -27.25 -13.65 30.19
C THR A 496 -27.94 -13.35 28.85
N PRO A 497 -28.83 -12.33 28.75
CA PRO A 497 -29.44 -11.97 27.47
C PRO A 497 -28.44 -11.47 26.41
N ILE A 498 -27.35 -10.80 26.83
CA ILE A 498 -26.28 -10.36 25.92
C ILE A 498 -25.60 -11.58 25.31
N LEU A 499 -25.14 -12.49 26.16
CA LEU A 499 -24.44 -13.71 25.73
C LEU A 499 -25.33 -14.59 24.85
N TRP A 500 -26.63 -14.67 25.14
CA TRP A 500 -27.56 -15.48 24.36
C TRP A 500 -27.84 -14.91 22.97
N ARG A 501 -27.88 -13.58 22.82
CA ARG A 501 -28.19 -12.90 21.56
C ARG A 501 -26.96 -12.55 20.71
N MET A 502 -25.79 -12.38 21.31
CA MET A 502 -24.54 -12.03 20.62
C MET A 502 -23.60 -13.24 20.54
N LYS A 503 -23.95 -14.23 19.73
CA LYS A 503 -23.22 -15.51 19.64
C LYS A 503 -21.77 -15.38 19.11
N GLN A 504 -21.46 -14.28 18.46
CA GLN A 504 -20.14 -13.95 17.91
C GLN A 504 -19.24 -13.23 18.93
N LEU A 505 -19.75 -12.91 20.13
CA LEU A 505 -19.01 -12.18 21.15
C LEU A 505 -17.87 -13.02 21.71
N ARG A 506 -16.63 -12.56 21.52
CA ARG A 506 -15.40 -13.18 22.01
C ARG A 506 -14.92 -12.56 23.32
N SER A 507 -15.29 -11.30 23.58
CA SER A 507 -14.90 -10.55 24.78
C SER A 507 -16.06 -9.68 25.25
N LEU A 508 -16.41 -9.81 26.54
CA LEU A 508 -17.38 -8.96 27.23
C LEU A 508 -16.72 -8.37 28.48
N ARG A 509 -16.44 -7.08 28.47
CA ARG A 509 -16.00 -6.35 29.66
C ARG A 509 -17.18 -5.62 30.28
N ILE A 510 -17.40 -5.87 31.56
CA ILE A 510 -18.38 -5.15 32.37
C ILE A 510 -17.61 -4.59 33.56
N SER A 511 -17.45 -3.28 33.62
CA SER A 511 -16.84 -2.64 34.78
C SER A 511 -17.87 -2.53 35.90
N ALA A 512 -17.98 -3.59 36.71
CA ALA A 512 -18.76 -3.55 37.93
C ALA A 512 -17.91 -2.94 39.06
N PHE A 513 -18.39 -1.88 39.72
CA PHE A 513 -17.81 -1.43 40.97
C PHE A 513 -18.22 -2.44 42.05
N MET A 514 -17.29 -3.25 42.51
CA MET A 514 -17.55 -4.18 43.61
C MET A 514 -17.65 -3.40 44.93
N MET A 515 -18.87 -3.09 45.35
CA MET A 515 -19.16 -3.07 46.79
C MET A 515 -19.56 -4.49 47.20
N ALA A 516 -18.61 -5.20 47.83
CA ALA A 516 -18.74 -6.41 48.65
C ALA A 516 -19.12 -7.78 48.01
N LYS A 517 -18.21 -8.75 48.23
CA LYS A 517 -18.38 -10.20 48.47
C LYS A 517 -19.52 -10.93 47.72
N SER A 518 -19.25 -11.46 46.53
CA SER A 518 -19.76 -12.79 46.14
C SER A 518 -18.89 -13.42 45.04
N ASN A 519 -18.39 -14.62 45.32
CA ASN A 519 -17.62 -15.44 44.37
C ASN A 519 -18.58 -16.17 43.43
N LEU A 520 -18.62 -15.77 42.16
CA LEU A 520 -19.31 -16.50 41.09
C LEU A 520 -18.27 -16.89 40.03
N SER A 521 -17.99 -18.19 39.90
CA SER A 521 -16.94 -18.72 39.00
C SER A 521 -17.40 -18.76 37.55
N LEU A 522 -16.59 -18.15 36.67
CA LEU A 522 -16.79 -18.01 35.22
C LEU A 522 -16.78 -19.35 34.42
N SER A 523 -16.55 -20.48 35.08
CA SER A 523 -16.34 -21.81 34.48
C SER A 523 -17.57 -22.40 33.79
N ASN A 524 -18.78 -21.97 34.16
CA ASN A 524 -20.02 -22.58 33.67
C ASN A 524 -20.47 -22.07 32.29
N ILE A 525 -19.90 -20.98 31.79
CA ILE A 525 -20.32 -20.37 30.51
C ILE A 525 -19.59 -21.01 29.30
N PHE A 526 -18.39 -21.58 29.51
CA PHE A 526 -17.57 -22.14 28.42
C PHE A 526 -18.06 -23.51 27.89
N ASN A 527 -18.90 -24.24 28.63
CA ASN A 527 -19.34 -25.57 28.22
C ASN A 527 -20.45 -25.58 27.13
N MET A 528 -21.04 -24.43 26.77
CA MET A 528 -22.08 -24.38 25.73
C MET A 528 -21.54 -24.30 24.28
N GLU A 529 -20.27 -23.92 24.08
CA GLU A 529 -19.72 -23.65 22.73
C GLU A 529 -19.39 -24.95 21.95
N GLN A 530 -19.05 -26.04 22.65
CA GLN A 530 -18.72 -27.32 22.01
C GLN A 530 -19.92 -28.06 21.39
N GLN A 531 -21.16 -27.70 21.75
CA GLN A 531 -22.35 -28.42 21.25
C GLN A 531 -22.87 -27.90 19.91
N GLN A 532 -22.54 -26.67 19.50
CA GLN A 532 -23.14 -26.02 18.32
C GLN A 532 -22.42 -26.35 16.99
N GLN A 533 -21.17 -26.83 17.02
CA GLN A 533 -20.42 -27.21 15.81
C GLN A 533 -20.92 -28.50 15.13
N ARG A 534 -21.74 -29.32 15.79
CA ARG A 534 -22.18 -30.63 15.26
C ARG A 534 -23.40 -30.57 14.32
N THR A 535 -24.14 -29.46 14.23
CA THR A 535 -25.40 -29.40 13.46
C THR A 535 -25.26 -28.81 12.05
N GLY A 536 -24.23 -28.02 11.76
CA GLY A 536 -24.03 -27.37 10.45
C GLY A 536 -23.75 -28.32 9.28
N CYS A 537 -23.10 -29.46 9.52
CA CYS A 537 -22.70 -30.38 8.43
C CYS A 537 -23.86 -31.12 7.72
N ARG A 538 -25.04 -31.28 8.35
CA ARG A 538 -26.15 -32.04 7.74
C ARG A 538 -26.91 -31.28 6.66
N TRP A 539 -26.96 -29.94 6.74
CA TRP A 539 -27.75 -29.13 5.80
C TRP A 539 -27.03 -29.00 4.45
N LEU A 540 -25.71 -28.81 4.49
CA LEU A 540 -24.86 -28.69 3.30
C LEU A 540 -24.90 -29.96 2.42
N HIS A 541 -24.98 -31.14 3.04
CA HIS A 541 -25.07 -32.42 2.32
C HIS A 541 -26.38 -32.59 1.53
N ARG A 542 -27.51 -32.05 2.02
CA ARG A 542 -28.80 -32.12 1.31
C ARG A 542 -28.86 -31.18 0.11
N LEU A 543 -28.23 -30.02 0.22
CA LEU A 543 -28.26 -29.00 -0.84
C LEU A 543 -27.43 -29.44 -2.06
N ILE A 544 -26.25 -30.02 -1.80
CA ILE A 544 -25.31 -30.47 -2.84
C ILE A 544 -25.84 -31.68 -3.64
N ASN A 545 -26.68 -32.53 -3.03
CA ASN A 545 -27.22 -33.70 -3.73
C ASN A 545 -28.50 -33.42 -4.54
N SER A 546 -28.96 -32.16 -4.62
CA SER A 546 -30.15 -31.81 -5.39
C SER A 546 -29.88 -31.88 -6.90
N ARG A 547 -30.81 -32.49 -7.66
CA ARG A 547 -30.73 -32.58 -9.13
C ARG A 547 -30.66 -31.21 -9.79
N SER A 548 -31.38 -30.22 -9.23
CA SER A 548 -31.38 -28.84 -9.72
C SER A 548 -30.01 -28.17 -9.60
N TYR A 549 -29.27 -28.42 -8.52
CA TYR A 549 -27.92 -27.89 -8.35
C TYR A 549 -26.93 -28.48 -9.38
N LYS A 550 -26.99 -29.78 -9.64
CA LYS A 550 -26.17 -30.45 -10.65
C LYS A 550 -26.45 -29.92 -12.07
N ILE A 551 -27.73 -29.72 -12.42
CA ILE A 551 -28.12 -29.13 -13.71
C ILE A 551 -27.64 -27.68 -13.82
N SER A 552 -27.76 -26.90 -12.74
CA SER A 552 -27.30 -25.50 -12.71
C SER A 552 -25.78 -25.39 -12.90
N ILE A 553 -24.98 -26.24 -12.22
CA ILE A 553 -23.53 -26.29 -12.45
C ILE A 553 -23.23 -26.72 -13.89
N CYS A 554 -23.89 -27.75 -14.40
CA CYS A 554 -23.71 -28.22 -15.78
C CYS A 554 -23.94 -27.08 -16.79
N LEU A 555 -25.06 -26.36 -16.67
CA LEU A 555 -25.39 -25.24 -17.55
C LEU A 555 -24.36 -24.12 -17.44
N PHE A 556 -23.92 -23.80 -16.23
CA PHE A 556 -22.91 -22.78 -16.01
C PHE A 556 -21.55 -23.14 -16.63
N VAL A 557 -21.09 -24.40 -16.47
CA VAL A 557 -19.83 -24.85 -17.06
C VAL A 557 -19.93 -24.92 -18.59
N VAL A 558 -21.08 -25.29 -19.15
CA VAL A 558 -21.29 -25.23 -20.62
C VAL A 558 -21.22 -23.79 -21.12
N ILE A 559 -21.87 -22.83 -20.44
CA ILE A 559 -21.78 -21.41 -20.80
C ILE A 559 -20.33 -20.92 -20.74
N LEU A 560 -19.59 -21.28 -19.69
CA LEU A 560 -18.18 -20.88 -19.55
C LEU A 560 -17.32 -21.42 -20.69
N ASN A 561 -17.46 -22.68 -21.09
CA ASN A 561 -16.72 -23.24 -22.24
C ASN A 561 -17.10 -22.55 -23.56
N ILE A 562 -18.37 -22.20 -23.76
CA ILE A 562 -18.79 -21.45 -24.96
C ILE A 562 -18.15 -20.05 -24.98
N VAL A 563 -18.19 -19.35 -23.84
CA VAL A 563 -17.55 -18.03 -23.70
C VAL A 563 -16.05 -18.14 -23.93
N ASP A 564 -15.41 -19.19 -23.42
CA ASP A 564 -13.98 -19.41 -23.59
C ASP A 564 -13.58 -19.61 -25.07
N ILE A 565 -14.33 -20.45 -25.80
CA ILE A 565 -14.20 -20.60 -27.27
C ILE A 565 -14.33 -19.25 -27.96
N CYS A 566 -15.36 -18.46 -27.63
CA CYS A 566 -15.57 -17.15 -28.24
C CYS A 566 -14.38 -16.21 -27.97
N VAL A 567 -13.85 -16.21 -26.75
CA VAL A 567 -12.73 -15.35 -26.36
C VAL A 567 -11.42 -15.80 -27.01
N ASP A 568 -11.20 -17.09 -27.21
CA ASP A 568 -10.02 -17.60 -27.92
C ASP A 568 -9.99 -17.18 -29.39
N TRP A 569 -11.12 -17.33 -30.08
CA TRP A 569 -11.23 -16.86 -31.45
C TRP A 569 -11.15 -15.34 -31.54
N TRP A 570 -11.71 -14.62 -30.57
CA TRP A 570 -11.58 -13.17 -30.50
C TRP A 570 -10.12 -12.75 -30.25
N PHE A 571 -9.39 -13.47 -29.40
CA PHE A 571 -7.97 -13.27 -29.16
C PHE A 571 -7.14 -13.49 -30.44
N PHE A 572 -7.44 -14.54 -31.22
CA PHE A 572 -6.80 -14.75 -32.52
C PHE A 572 -7.11 -13.63 -33.52
N VAL A 573 -8.39 -13.32 -33.74
CA VAL A 573 -8.83 -12.30 -34.70
C VAL A 573 -8.21 -10.95 -34.34
N TYR A 574 -8.28 -10.56 -33.07
CA TYR A 574 -7.74 -9.30 -32.60
C TYR A 574 -6.24 -9.19 -32.87
N ASN A 575 -5.47 -10.21 -32.49
CA ASN A 575 -4.02 -10.21 -32.74
C ASN A 575 -3.68 -10.19 -34.24
N GLY A 576 -4.55 -10.75 -35.10
CA GLY A 576 -4.43 -10.69 -36.56
C GLY A 576 -4.83 -9.35 -37.19
N THR A 577 -5.70 -8.57 -36.53
CA THR A 577 -6.16 -7.25 -37.03
C THR A 577 -5.24 -6.10 -36.67
N ILE A 578 -4.27 -6.31 -35.77
CA ILE A 578 -3.32 -5.25 -35.37
C ILE A 578 -2.50 -4.82 -36.58
N LYS A 579 -2.72 -3.58 -37.03
CA LYS A 579 -1.92 -2.96 -38.08
C LYS A 579 -0.52 -2.66 -37.56
N ARG A 580 0.42 -2.51 -38.49
CA ARG A 580 1.78 -2.03 -38.18
C ARG A 580 1.71 -0.55 -37.77
N GLY A 581 2.48 -0.19 -36.77
CA GLY A 581 2.78 1.17 -36.35
C GLY A 581 4.27 1.35 -36.10
N LEU A 582 4.66 2.58 -35.74
CA LEU A 582 6.04 3.05 -35.58
C LEU A 582 6.83 2.28 -34.54
N VAL A 583 6.18 1.83 -33.46
CA VAL A 583 6.83 1.09 -32.36
C VAL A 583 6.17 -0.27 -32.16
N PHE A 584 4.86 -0.37 -32.37
CA PHE A 584 4.12 -1.62 -32.19
C PHE A 584 3.62 -2.14 -33.53
N GLY A 585 3.88 -3.40 -33.82
CA GLY A 585 3.28 -4.10 -34.95
C GLY A 585 2.50 -5.35 -34.52
N PRO A 586 1.93 -6.08 -35.48
CA PRO A 586 1.34 -7.39 -35.22
C PRO A 586 2.40 -8.34 -34.63
N PRO A 587 1.98 -9.35 -33.85
CA PRO A 587 2.87 -10.43 -33.43
C PRO A 587 3.57 -11.07 -34.63
N ARG A 588 4.74 -11.68 -34.40
CA ARG A 588 5.43 -12.44 -35.46
C ARG A 588 4.49 -13.47 -36.06
N GLN A 589 4.62 -13.70 -37.37
CA GLN A 589 3.75 -14.64 -38.10
C GLN A 589 3.70 -16.03 -37.44
N ASN A 590 4.84 -16.51 -36.91
CA ASN A 590 4.92 -17.78 -36.20
C ASN A 590 4.08 -17.80 -34.92
N THR A 591 4.02 -16.69 -34.18
CA THR A 591 3.17 -16.54 -33.00
C THR A 591 1.70 -16.54 -33.38
N LEU A 592 1.31 -15.85 -34.47
CA LEU A 592 -0.07 -15.88 -34.98
C LEU A 592 -0.49 -17.28 -35.43
N TRP A 593 0.40 -18.03 -36.10
CA TRP A 593 0.16 -19.43 -36.44
C TRP A 593 0.01 -20.32 -35.21
N ALA A 594 0.85 -20.13 -34.19
CA ALA A 594 0.74 -20.87 -32.94
C ALA A 594 -0.61 -20.61 -32.25
N ILE A 595 -1.02 -19.33 -32.12
CA ILE A 595 -2.32 -18.96 -31.57
C ILE A 595 -3.44 -19.64 -32.34
N ARG A 596 -3.42 -19.57 -33.67
CA ARG A 596 -4.43 -20.22 -34.52
C ARG A 596 -4.54 -21.73 -34.28
N ILE A 597 -3.40 -22.42 -34.21
CA ILE A 597 -3.36 -23.87 -33.96
C ILE A 597 -3.95 -24.19 -32.59
N PHE A 598 -3.57 -23.44 -31.54
CA PHE A 598 -4.09 -23.67 -30.20
C PHE A 598 -5.58 -23.31 -30.07
N CYS A 599 -6.10 -22.30 -30.77
CA CYS A 599 -7.54 -22.03 -30.82
C CYS A 599 -8.35 -23.17 -31.44
N ILE A 600 -7.81 -23.84 -32.47
CA ILE A 600 -8.45 -25.01 -33.08
C ILE A 600 -8.46 -26.18 -32.09
N ILE A 601 -7.31 -26.46 -31.45
CA ILE A 601 -7.19 -27.50 -30.44
C ILE A 601 -8.16 -27.23 -29.28
N ALA A 602 -8.19 -26.00 -28.78
CA ALA A 602 -9.09 -25.53 -27.72
C ALA A 602 -10.56 -25.74 -28.06
N THR A 603 -10.98 -25.38 -29.27
CA THR A 603 -12.35 -25.62 -29.72
C THR A 603 -12.69 -27.11 -29.68
N CYS A 604 -11.78 -27.99 -30.11
CA CYS A 604 -12.00 -29.44 -30.06
C CYS A 604 -12.05 -29.99 -28.63
N THR A 605 -11.15 -29.57 -27.74
CA THR A 605 -11.11 -30.03 -26.34
C THR A 605 -12.30 -29.53 -25.53
N SER A 606 -12.68 -28.26 -25.69
CA SER A 606 -13.89 -27.67 -25.09
C SER A 606 -15.17 -28.39 -25.53
N ILE A 607 -15.31 -28.76 -26.81
CA ILE A 607 -16.47 -29.55 -27.28
C ILE A 607 -16.49 -30.94 -26.61
N LEU A 608 -15.34 -31.61 -26.50
CA LEU A 608 -15.26 -32.91 -25.81
C LEU A 608 -15.63 -32.79 -24.33
N GLU A 609 -15.20 -31.72 -23.65
CA GLU A 609 -15.55 -31.42 -22.26
C GLU A 609 -17.05 -31.16 -22.10
N ILE A 610 -17.68 -30.41 -23.03
CA ILE A 610 -19.13 -30.18 -23.03
C ILE A 610 -19.89 -31.50 -23.18
N ILE A 611 -19.54 -32.34 -24.16
CA ILE A 611 -20.19 -33.65 -24.40
C ILE A 611 -20.06 -34.54 -23.16
N GLN A 612 -18.88 -34.55 -22.55
CA GLN A 612 -18.57 -35.27 -21.32
C GLN A 612 -19.46 -34.81 -20.15
N ILE A 613 -19.52 -33.51 -19.89
CA ILE A 613 -20.29 -32.93 -18.78
C ILE A 613 -21.78 -33.20 -18.94
N ILE A 614 -22.31 -33.07 -20.17
CA ILE A 614 -23.71 -33.39 -20.47
C ILE A 614 -23.98 -34.87 -20.20
N ARG A 615 -23.09 -35.76 -20.66
CA ARG A 615 -23.23 -37.21 -20.43
C ARG A 615 -23.20 -37.56 -18.94
N ASP A 616 -22.23 -37.04 -18.19
CA ASP A 616 -22.07 -37.33 -16.76
C ASP A 616 -23.27 -36.77 -15.95
N THR A 617 -23.79 -35.60 -16.31
CA THR A 617 -24.98 -34.99 -15.69
C THR A 617 -26.24 -35.77 -16.00
N CYS A 618 -26.46 -36.20 -17.25
CA CYS A 618 -27.62 -36.98 -17.67
C CYS A 618 -27.65 -38.38 -17.05
N GLN A 619 -26.49 -39.02 -16.88
CA GLN A 619 -26.41 -40.37 -16.32
C GLN A 619 -26.35 -40.39 -14.78
N ASN A 620 -26.28 -39.21 -14.12
CA ASN A 620 -26.11 -39.05 -12.67
C ASN A 620 -24.98 -39.93 -12.10
N ARG A 621 -23.94 -40.17 -12.92
CA ARG A 621 -22.79 -41.00 -12.54
C ARG A 621 -21.73 -40.11 -11.89
N PRO A 622 -21.00 -40.63 -10.88
CA PRO A 622 -19.80 -39.94 -10.40
C PRO A 622 -18.80 -39.78 -11.56
N THR A 623 -17.98 -38.73 -11.49
CA THR A 623 -17.03 -38.35 -12.56
C THR A 623 -16.25 -39.56 -13.07
N SER A 624 -16.47 -39.88 -14.35
CA SER A 624 -15.83 -41.02 -15.00
C SER A 624 -14.33 -40.78 -15.15
N LEU A 625 -13.54 -41.84 -15.29
CA LEU A 625 -12.10 -41.72 -15.60
C LEU A 625 -11.90 -40.88 -16.88
N PHE A 626 -12.76 -41.07 -17.87
CA PHE A 626 -12.76 -40.30 -19.11
C PHE A 626 -12.89 -38.79 -18.82
N GLY A 627 -13.70 -38.38 -17.84
CA GLY A 627 -13.87 -36.98 -17.43
C GLY A 627 -12.62 -36.38 -16.79
N GLN A 628 -11.80 -37.19 -16.12
CA GLN A 628 -10.53 -36.74 -15.57
C GLN A 628 -9.47 -36.59 -16.67
N ILE A 629 -9.50 -37.44 -17.68
CA ILE A 629 -8.61 -37.38 -18.84
C ILE A 629 -8.94 -36.15 -19.70
N THR A 630 -10.22 -35.95 -20.05
CA THR A 630 -10.65 -34.80 -20.86
C THR A 630 -10.32 -33.48 -20.17
N ASN A 631 -10.66 -33.31 -18.88
CA ASN A 631 -10.29 -32.12 -18.11
C ASN A 631 -8.77 -31.91 -18.04
N GLY A 632 -7.97 -32.99 -17.95
CA GLY A 632 -6.52 -32.91 -18.04
C GLY A 632 -6.04 -32.43 -19.41
N LEU A 633 -6.63 -32.92 -20.49
CA LEU A 633 -6.30 -32.52 -21.86
C LEU A 633 -6.66 -31.06 -22.12
N THR A 634 -7.86 -30.60 -21.73
CA THR A 634 -8.27 -29.19 -21.83
C THR A 634 -7.27 -28.27 -21.13
N LEU A 635 -6.88 -28.58 -19.89
CA LEU A 635 -5.94 -27.75 -19.15
C LEU A 635 -4.57 -27.64 -19.84
N TRP A 636 -3.99 -28.77 -20.24
CA TRP A 636 -2.59 -28.80 -20.71
C TRP A 636 -2.42 -28.48 -22.19
N PHE A 637 -3.43 -28.69 -23.03
CA PHE A 637 -3.34 -28.44 -24.47
C PHE A 637 -4.08 -27.18 -24.94
N GLU A 638 -5.00 -26.65 -24.13
CA GLU A 638 -5.78 -25.45 -24.44
C GLU A 638 -5.40 -24.29 -23.51
N ASP A 639 -5.70 -24.38 -22.21
CA ASP A 639 -5.56 -23.24 -21.30
C ASP A 639 -4.10 -22.80 -21.12
N VAL A 640 -3.21 -23.76 -20.82
CA VAL A 640 -1.80 -23.46 -20.51
C VAL A 640 -1.07 -22.84 -21.72
N PRO A 641 -1.12 -23.40 -22.94
CA PRO A 641 -0.44 -22.81 -24.09
C PRO A 641 -0.99 -21.43 -24.48
N LEU A 642 -2.32 -21.26 -24.50
CA LEU A 642 -2.94 -19.97 -24.88
C LEU A 642 -2.65 -18.87 -23.86
N LEU A 643 -2.73 -19.17 -22.56
CA LEU A 643 -2.36 -18.21 -21.52
C LEU A 643 -0.86 -17.92 -21.50
N THR A 644 -0.01 -18.90 -21.83
CA THR A 644 1.44 -18.66 -21.96
C THR A 644 1.75 -17.72 -23.13
N LEU A 645 1.10 -17.91 -24.27
CA LEU A 645 1.23 -17.01 -25.43
C LEU A 645 0.68 -15.61 -25.11
N ASN A 646 -0.44 -15.53 -24.40
CA ASN A 646 -1.02 -14.28 -23.94
C ASN A 646 -0.07 -13.54 -22.98
N LEU A 647 0.50 -14.24 -22.00
CA LEU A 647 1.50 -13.70 -21.10
C LEU A 647 2.74 -13.21 -21.86
N LEU A 648 3.23 -13.96 -22.85
CA LEU A 648 4.36 -13.55 -23.67
C LEU A 648 4.06 -12.27 -24.47
N ILE A 649 2.86 -12.16 -25.04
CA ILE A 649 2.43 -10.93 -25.73
C ILE A 649 2.35 -9.75 -24.76
N VAL A 650 1.76 -9.93 -23.59
CA VAL A 650 1.62 -8.88 -22.58
C VAL A 650 2.97 -8.43 -22.03
N ILE A 651 3.89 -9.37 -21.76
CA ILE A 651 5.25 -9.05 -21.28
C ILE A 651 6.08 -8.34 -22.35
N CYS A 652 5.87 -8.66 -23.63
CA CYS A 652 6.62 -8.05 -24.75
C CYS A 652 6.06 -6.70 -25.23
N ARG A 653 4.87 -6.27 -24.81
CA ARG A 653 4.22 -5.08 -25.37
C ARG A 653 4.11 -3.97 -24.32
N ASP A 654 4.61 -2.79 -24.65
CA ASP A 654 4.32 -1.57 -23.89
C ASP A 654 3.00 -1.00 -24.40
N GLY A 655 2.08 -0.61 -23.52
CA GLY A 655 0.80 -0.01 -23.91
C GLY A 655 -0.38 -0.60 -23.16
N GLU A 656 -1.57 -0.05 -23.42
CA GLU A 656 -2.79 -0.54 -22.78
C GLU A 656 -2.96 -2.03 -23.08
N VAL A 657 -3.03 -2.83 -22.01
CA VAL A 657 -3.32 -4.24 -22.17
C VAL A 657 -4.68 -4.36 -22.82
N THR A 658 -4.68 -5.06 -23.94
CA THR A 658 -5.86 -5.24 -24.76
C THR A 658 -6.95 -5.83 -23.87
N TYR A 659 -8.13 -5.23 -23.87
CA TYR A 659 -9.26 -5.69 -23.06
C TYR A 659 -9.51 -7.20 -23.23
N ILE A 660 -9.17 -7.75 -24.39
CA ILE A 660 -9.28 -9.17 -24.72
C ILE A 660 -8.27 -10.02 -23.94
N SER A 661 -7.01 -9.59 -23.82
CA SER A 661 -5.99 -10.31 -23.02
C SER A 661 -6.39 -10.36 -21.55
N LEU A 662 -6.95 -9.26 -21.03
CA LEU A 662 -7.49 -9.17 -19.68
C LEU A 662 -8.74 -10.05 -19.51
N THR A 663 -9.64 -10.04 -20.51
CA THR A 663 -10.87 -10.85 -20.50
C THR A 663 -10.54 -12.34 -20.45
N LYS A 664 -9.59 -12.83 -21.26
CA LYS A 664 -9.13 -14.22 -21.22
C LYS A 664 -8.52 -14.57 -19.86
N ALA A 665 -7.74 -13.68 -19.25
CA ALA A 665 -7.19 -13.90 -17.91
C ALA A 665 -8.28 -13.98 -16.82
N ILE A 666 -9.30 -13.11 -16.87
CA ILE A 666 -10.42 -13.14 -15.93
C ILE A 666 -11.20 -14.46 -16.06
N ILE A 667 -11.49 -14.89 -17.29
CA ILE A 667 -12.16 -16.17 -17.56
C ILE A 667 -11.30 -17.33 -17.04
N GLY A 668 -9.99 -17.31 -17.27
CA GLY A 668 -9.04 -18.30 -16.75
C GLY A 668 -9.02 -18.38 -15.21
N ILE A 669 -9.08 -17.24 -14.51
CA ILE A 669 -9.20 -17.19 -13.04
C ILE A 669 -10.52 -17.81 -12.59
N ILE A 670 -11.64 -17.40 -13.19
CA ILE A 670 -12.97 -17.91 -12.83
C ILE A 670 -13.05 -19.43 -13.06
N ALA A 671 -12.62 -19.91 -14.23
CA ALA A 671 -12.60 -21.33 -14.58
C ALA A 671 -11.70 -22.13 -13.61
N SER A 672 -10.52 -21.61 -13.28
CA SER A 672 -9.60 -22.24 -12.32
C SER A 672 -10.19 -22.34 -10.92
N LEU A 673 -10.85 -21.27 -10.43
CA LEU A 673 -11.51 -21.29 -9.12
C LEU A 673 -12.64 -22.32 -9.09
N ILE A 674 -13.48 -22.38 -10.13
CA ILE A 674 -14.58 -23.36 -10.21
C ILE A 674 -14.05 -24.78 -10.23
N ARG A 675 -13.02 -25.07 -11.04
CA ARG A 675 -12.36 -26.38 -11.09
C ARG A 675 -11.72 -26.73 -9.74
N PHE A 676 -11.05 -25.77 -9.09
CA PHE A 676 -10.45 -25.97 -7.77
C PHE A 676 -11.48 -26.26 -6.69
N PHE A 677 -12.57 -25.47 -6.62
CA PHE A 677 -13.68 -25.74 -5.70
C PHE A 677 -14.35 -27.08 -5.99
N SER A 678 -14.49 -27.47 -7.25
CA SER A 678 -15.04 -28.77 -7.64
C SER A 678 -14.14 -29.92 -7.15
N VAL A 679 -12.81 -29.79 -7.25
CA VAL A 679 -11.84 -30.76 -6.72
C VAL A 679 -11.90 -30.81 -5.19
N LEU A 680 -11.95 -29.67 -4.51
CA LEU A 680 -12.04 -29.59 -3.05
C LEU A 680 -13.35 -30.18 -2.51
N LEU A 681 -14.48 -29.83 -3.12
CA LEU A 681 -15.79 -30.37 -2.76
C LEU A 681 -15.83 -31.88 -2.98
N ASN A 682 -15.31 -32.36 -4.10
CA ASN A 682 -15.20 -33.81 -4.35
C ASN A 682 -14.30 -34.50 -3.31
N LYS A 683 -13.16 -33.90 -2.93
CA LYS A 683 -12.26 -34.47 -1.92
C LYS A 683 -12.84 -34.42 -0.50
N TRP A 684 -13.60 -33.39 -0.18
CA TRP A 684 -14.24 -33.19 1.12
C TRP A 684 -15.46 -34.09 1.31
N LEU A 685 -16.33 -34.19 0.30
CA LEU A 685 -17.56 -35.00 0.35
C LEU A 685 -17.28 -36.50 0.22
N ILE A 686 -16.29 -36.90 -0.57
CA ILE A 686 -16.02 -38.32 -0.90
C ILE A 686 -14.97 -38.92 0.06
N ARG A 687 -14.63 -38.23 1.16
CA ARG A 687 -13.61 -38.69 2.11
C ARG A 687 -13.91 -40.06 2.74
N HIS A 688 -15.16 -40.52 2.69
CA HIS A 688 -15.58 -41.83 3.20
C HIS A 688 -15.53 -42.99 2.21
N ASP A 689 -15.56 -42.76 0.88
CA ASP A 689 -15.56 -43.83 -0.14
C ASP A 689 -14.24 -43.95 -0.92
N TYR A 690 -13.23 -43.15 -0.56
CA TYR A 690 -12.00 -42.99 -1.35
C TYR A 690 -11.03 -44.18 -1.32
N GLN A 691 -11.29 -45.23 -0.53
CA GLN A 691 -10.34 -46.35 -0.37
C GLN A 691 -10.27 -47.31 -1.57
N ARG A 692 -11.12 -47.17 -2.60
CA ARG A 692 -11.20 -48.17 -3.69
C ARG A 692 -10.88 -47.68 -5.12
N LYS A 693 -10.33 -46.48 -5.30
CA LYS A 693 -10.01 -45.94 -6.65
C LYS A 693 -8.63 -46.38 -7.17
N ASP A 694 -8.59 -46.76 -8.44
CA ASP A 694 -7.39 -47.13 -9.20
C ASP A 694 -6.33 -46.02 -9.23
N ASN A 695 -5.05 -46.40 -9.22
CA ASN A 695 -3.90 -45.48 -9.22
C ASN A 695 -3.93 -44.49 -10.39
N LEU A 696 -4.48 -44.89 -11.54
CA LEU A 696 -4.58 -44.07 -12.73
C LEU A 696 -5.50 -42.84 -12.53
N SER A 697 -6.61 -43.00 -11.81
CA SER A 697 -7.49 -41.88 -11.45
C SER A 697 -6.80 -40.89 -10.50
N LYS A 698 -5.97 -41.38 -9.57
CA LYS A 698 -5.19 -40.50 -8.68
C LYS A 698 -4.16 -39.69 -9.47
N PHE A 699 -3.50 -40.31 -10.45
CA PHE A 699 -2.53 -39.66 -11.32
C PHE A 699 -3.16 -38.52 -12.12
N PHE A 700 -4.25 -38.77 -12.85
CA PHE A 700 -4.94 -37.72 -13.63
C PHE A 700 -5.51 -36.60 -12.76
N ASN A 701 -6.08 -36.91 -11.59
CA ASN A 701 -6.52 -35.86 -10.66
C ASN A 701 -5.36 -34.99 -10.16
N THR A 702 -4.18 -35.57 -9.95
CA THR A 702 -2.98 -34.84 -9.52
C THR A 702 -2.49 -33.93 -10.64
N ILE A 703 -2.36 -34.45 -11.87
CA ILE A 703 -1.97 -33.67 -13.05
C ILE A 703 -2.96 -32.54 -13.33
N SER A 704 -4.26 -32.81 -13.23
CA SER A 704 -5.30 -31.79 -13.40
C SER A 704 -5.21 -30.72 -12.31
N THR A 705 -4.96 -31.09 -11.06
CA THR A 705 -4.78 -30.12 -9.96
C THR A 705 -3.56 -29.22 -10.21
N ILE A 706 -2.44 -29.78 -10.67
CA ILE A 706 -1.24 -29.00 -11.04
C ILE A 706 -1.56 -28.06 -12.21
N GLY A 707 -2.27 -28.56 -13.23
CA GLY A 707 -2.72 -27.75 -14.37
C GLY A 707 -3.58 -26.56 -13.94
N VAL A 708 -4.58 -26.78 -13.07
CA VAL A 708 -5.44 -25.70 -12.54
C VAL A 708 -4.63 -24.64 -11.79
N VAL A 709 -3.65 -25.05 -10.99
CA VAL A 709 -2.76 -24.10 -10.29
C VAL A 709 -1.92 -23.30 -11.29
N PHE A 710 -1.41 -23.93 -12.33
CA PHE A 710 -0.62 -23.25 -13.36
C PHE A 710 -1.45 -22.24 -14.15
N VAL A 711 -2.67 -22.61 -14.56
CA VAL A 711 -3.63 -21.71 -15.23
C VAL A 711 -3.97 -20.52 -14.32
N PHE A 712 -4.21 -20.75 -13.03
CA PHE A 712 -4.47 -19.68 -12.07
C PHE A 712 -3.27 -18.72 -11.93
N ILE A 713 -2.04 -19.25 -11.84
CA ILE A 713 -0.81 -18.44 -11.76
C ILE A 713 -0.62 -17.62 -13.03
N LEU A 714 -0.72 -18.23 -14.22
CA LEU A 714 -0.58 -17.53 -15.50
C LEU A 714 -1.62 -16.42 -15.63
N SER A 715 -2.89 -16.71 -15.33
CA SER A 715 -3.97 -15.74 -15.44
C SER A 715 -3.80 -14.58 -14.46
N THR A 716 -3.37 -14.88 -13.23
CA THR A 716 -3.07 -13.85 -12.22
C THR A 716 -1.86 -13.01 -12.63
N ALA A 717 -0.82 -13.62 -13.19
CA ALA A 717 0.35 -12.90 -13.69
C ALA A 717 -0.02 -11.95 -14.84
N ILE A 718 -0.84 -12.41 -15.80
CA ILE A 718 -1.38 -11.56 -16.87
C ILE A 718 -2.17 -10.40 -16.27
N HIS A 719 -3.06 -10.68 -15.31
CA HIS A 719 -3.87 -9.63 -14.67
C HIS A 719 -3.03 -8.61 -13.91
N ILE A 720 -2.03 -9.06 -13.14
CA ILE A 720 -1.12 -8.18 -12.40
C ILE A 720 -0.32 -7.34 -13.38
N ILE A 721 0.38 -7.94 -14.34
CA ILE A 721 1.20 -7.21 -15.32
C ILE A 721 0.33 -6.23 -16.10
N ALA A 722 -0.90 -6.62 -16.45
CA ALA A 722 -1.84 -5.75 -17.14
C ALA A 722 -2.37 -4.59 -16.31
N SER A 723 -2.36 -4.71 -14.98
CA SER A 723 -2.87 -3.70 -14.07
C SER A 723 -1.77 -2.79 -13.52
N LEU A 724 -0.50 -3.14 -13.71
CA LEU A 724 0.64 -2.34 -13.24
C LEU A 724 1.04 -1.32 -14.32
N PRO A 725 0.92 0.01 -14.09
CA PRO A 725 1.51 0.99 -14.98
C PRO A 725 3.04 0.94 -14.86
N ILE A 726 3.70 0.72 -15.99
CA ILE A 726 5.16 0.61 -16.10
C ILE A 726 5.71 1.90 -16.72
N ASP A 727 6.77 2.44 -16.12
CA ASP A 727 7.42 3.66 -16.60
C ASP A 727 8.46 3.40 -17.71
N SER A 728 9.09 4.47 -18.18
CA SER A 728 10.05 4.44 -19.30
C SER A 728 11.33 3.67 -18.97
N PHE A 729 11.58 3.41 -17.69
CA PHE A 729 12.75 2.70 -17.18
C PHE A 729 12.43 1.27 -16.73
N GLY A 730 11.15 0.87 -16.77
CA GLY A 730 10.69 -0.46 -16.32
C GLY A 730 10.31 -0.51 -14.84
N HIS A 731 10.15 0.62 -14.18
CA HIS A 731 9.65 0.70 -12.80
C HIS A 731 8.12 0.70 -12.76
N VAL A 732 7.58 0.07 -11.72
CA VAL A 732 6.14 -0.05 -11.49
C VAL A 732 5.68 1.12 -10.64
N TYR A 733 4.72 1.92 -11.12
CA TYR A 733 4.02 2.92 -10.31
C TYR A 733 2.57 2.47 -10.02
N LEU A 734 1.88 3.13 -9.09
CA LEU A 734 0.52 2.76 -8.65
C LEU A 734 -0.56 3.77 -9.09
N GLU A 735 -0.18 4.86 -9.75
CA GLU A 735 -1.12 5.89 -10.22
C GLU A 735 -1.49 5.65 -11.68
N LYS A 736 -2.80 5.55 -11.94
CA LYS A 736 -3.36 5.40 -13.29
C LYS A 736 -3.19 6.73 -14.03
N PRO A 737 -2.34 6.82 -15.06
CA PRO A 737 -2.16 8.06 -15.80
C PRO A 737 -3.44 8.37 -16.58
N SER A 738 -3.93 9.61 -16.55
CA SER A 738 -5.01 10.05 -17.43
C SER A 738 -4.56 10.00 -18.89
N ASP A 739 -5.46 9.76 -19.84
CA ASP A 739 -5.14 9.50 -21.27
C ASP A 739 -4.14 10.51 -21.88
N PHE A 740 -4.19 11.77 -21.46
CA PHE A 740 -3.28 12.83 -21.92
C PHE A 740 -1.81 12.62 -21.48
N THR A 741 -1.59 11.97 -20.35
CA THR A 741 -0.26 11.63 -19.85
C THR A 741 0.35 10.42 -20.55
N GLN A 742 -0.48 9.52 -21.12
CA GLN A 742 0.01 8.38 -21.88
C GLN A 742 0.67 8.80 -23.21
N PHE A 743 0.08 9.77 -23.92
CA PHE A 743 0.71 10.28 -25.15
C PHE A 743 2.05 10.95 -24.85
N LYS A 744 2.09 11.84 -23.86
CA LYS A 744 3.33 12.51 -23.42
C LYS A 744 4.40 11.50 -22.98
N PHE A 745 3.98 10.41 -22.35
CA PHE A 745 4.87 9.32 -21.92
C PHE A 745 5.45 8.55 -23.11
N ALA A 746 4.61 8.08 -24.03
CA ALA A 746 5.07 7.36 -25.21
C ALA A 746 5.98 8.25 -26.07
N HIS A 747 5.65 9.54 -26.16
CA HIS A 747 6.45 10.56 -26.83
C HIS A 747 7.85 10.67 -26.25
N GLN A 748 7.96 10.84 -24.93
CA GLN A 748 9.26 10.93 -24.25
C GLN A 748 10.09 9.65 -24.37
N LYS A 749 9.46 8.47 -24.32
CA LYS A 749 10.18 7.19 -24.38
C LYS A 749 10.69 6.87 -25.78
N TYR A 750 9.85 7.02 -26.81
CA TYR A 750 10.13 6.48 -28.14
C TYR A 750 10.54 7.51 -29.18
N PHE A 751 10.15 8.78 -29.01
CA PHE A 751 10.34 9.80 -30.04
C PHE A 751 11.32 10.90 -29.64
N HIS A 752 11.71 10.95 -28.36
CA HIS A 752 12.69 11.91 -27.90
C HIS A 752 14.00 11.78 -28.67
N ASN A 753 14.39 12.87 -29.35
CA ASN A 753 15.57 12.95 -30.22
C ASN A 753 15.60 11.94 -31.38
N VAL A 754 14.43 11.45 -31.82
CA VAL A 754 14.32 10.61 -33.01
C VAL A 754 13.97 11.47 -34.22
N GLY A 755 14.83 11.41 -35.23
CA GLY A 755 14.68 12.11 -36.50
C GLY A 755 14.44 11.17 -37.68
N VAL A 756 13.97 11.75 -38.79
CA VAL A 756 13.93 11.12 -40.11
C VAL A 756 15.13 11.60 -40.91
N PHE A 757 15.88 10.66 -41.47
CA PHE A 757 17.12 10.92 -42.19
C PHE A 757 17.05 10.36 -43.60
N LEU A 758 17.59 11.14 -44.55
CA LEU A 758 17.80 10.72 -45.93
C LEU A 758 19.20 10.15 -46.07
N ARG A 759 19.30 8.92 -46.60
CA ARG A 759 20.59 8.33 -46.95
C ARG A 759 21.26 9.13 -48.06
N SER A 760 22.56 9.43 -47.91
CA SER A 760 23.33 10.11 -48.94
C SER A 760 23.37 9.25 -50.21
N PRO A 761 23.15 9.83 -51.41
CA PRO A 761 23.16 9.06 -52.65
C PRO A 761 24.55 8.49 -52.98
N LYS A 762 25.62 9.06 -52.42
CA LYS A 762 27.00 8.65 -52.67
C LYS A 762 27.59 7.74 -51.60
N PHE A 763 27.22 7.95 -50.34
CA PHE A 763 27.84 7.26 -49.20
C PHE A 763 26.81 6.49 -48.40
N TYR A 764 26.97 5.17 -48.40
CA TYR A 764 26.03 4.24 -47.79
C TYR A 764 25.86 4.40 -46.27
N GLU A 765 26.84 4.97 -45.57
CA GLU A 765 26.82 5.13 -44.10
C GLU A 765 26.57 6.58 -43.66
N LYS A 766 26.28 7.46 -44.62
CA LYS A 766 26.13 8.90 -44.37
C LYS A 766 24.69 9.34 -44.59
N TYR A 767 24.24 10.24 -43.73
CA TYR A 767 22.84 10.64 -43.65
C TYR A 767 22.68 12.15 -43.56
N ILE A 768 21.56 12.64 -44.10
CA ILE A 768 21.11 14.04 -44.05
C ILE A 768 19.87 14.07 -43.17
N TYR A 769 19.88 14.91 -42.13
CA TYR A 769 18.71 15.09 -41.26
C TYR A 769 17.62 15.89 -42.00
N LEU A 770 16.39 15.37 -42.00
CA LEU A 770 15.24 16.05 -42.59
C LEU A 770 14.40 16.76 -41.53
N THR A 771 13.92 16.01 -40.55
CA THR A 771 12.99 16.52 -39.53
C THR A 771 12.90 15.63 -38.31
N ASP A 772 12.38 16.19 -37.23
CA ASP A 772 12.03 15.45 -36.03
C ASP A 772 10.77 14.65 -36.28
N MET A 773 10.76 13.41 -35.79
CA MET A 773 9.56 12.56 -35.84
C MET A 773 8.38 13.23 -35.12
N GLU A 774 8.65 13.93 -34.02
CA GLU A 774 7.67 14.69 -33.25
C GLU A 774 6.94 15.73 -34.10
N LYS A 775 7.66 16.45 -34.97
CA LYS A 775 7.07 17.46 -35.85
C LYS A 775 6.15 16.85 -36.91
N ILE A 776 6.48 15.66 -37.42
CA ILE A 776 5.62 14.95 -38.37
C ILE A 776 4.32 14.52 -37.69
N ILE A 777 4.40 14.02 -36.44
CA ILE A 777 3.24 13.56 -35.68
C ILE A 777 2.31 14.73 -35.34
N GLU A 778 2.87 15.87 -34.90
CA GLU A 778 2.09 17.05 -34.50
C GLU A 778 1.52 17.84 -35.70
N ASN A 779 2.27 17.94 -36.80
CA ASN A 779 1.95 18.82 -37.95
C ASN A 779 1.78 18.03 -39.26
N SER A 780 1.09 16.89 -39.22
CA SER A 780 0.81 16.06 -40.41
C SER A 780 -0.24 16.72 -41.32
N PRO A 781 0.00 16.89 -42.64
CA PRO A 781 1.19 16.50 -43.40
C PRO A 781 2.32 17.54 -43.34
N GLN A 782 3.57 17.07 -43.27
CA GLN A 782 4.77 17.92 -43.27
C GLN A 782 5.50 17.80 -44.62
N ILE A 783 5.75 18.92 -45.30
CA ILE A 783 6.38 18.95 -46.64
C ILE A 783 7.81 19.47 -46.54
N PHE A 784 8.75 18.78 -47.19
CA PHE A 784 10.16 19.13 -47.28
C PHE A 784 10.57 19.31 -48.73
N LEU A 785 11.11 20.48 -49.04
CA LEU A 785 11.68 20.77 -50.35
C LEU A 785 13.19 20.54 -50.30
N TYR A 786 13.66 19.69 -51.20
CA TYR A 786 15.03 19.21 -51.30
C TYR A 786 15.51 19.33 -52.74
N THR A 787 16.54 20.14 -52.99
CA THR A 787 17.12 20.32 -54.33
C THR A 787 18.41 19.52 -54.44
N ILE A 788 18.60 18.75 -55.50
CA ILE A 788 19.89 18.10 -55.82
C ILE A 788 20.40 18.60 -57.16
N ASN A 789 21.69 18.89 -57.21
CA ASN A 789 22.44 18.99 -58.45
C ASN A 789 23.48 17.86 -58.51
N HIS A 790 23.20 16.84 -59.31
CA HIS A 790 24.08 15.68 -59.47
C HIS A 790 25.40 16.00 -60.17
N GLN A 791 25.48 17.10 -60.93
CA GLN A 791 26.71 17.47 -61.65
C GLN A 791 27.71 18.19 -60.76
N GLU A 792 27.22 19.00 -59.82
CA GLU A 792 28.05 19.82 -58.93
C GLU A 792 28.16 19.23 -57.51
N ASP A 793 27.49 18.11 -57.24
CA ASP A 793 27.38 17.48 -55.93
C ASP A 793 26.88 18.44 -54.83
N VAL A 794 25.98 19.32 -55.25
CA VAL A 794 25.35 20.30 -54.38
C VAL A 794 23.96 19.82 -54.03
N PHE A 795 23.60 19.88 -52.75
CA PHE A 795 22.23 19.70 -52.31
C PHE A 795 21.75 20.89 -51.48
N CYS A 796 20.48 21.26 -51.58
CA CYS A 796 19.89 22.32 -50.77
C CYS A 796 18.67 21.81 -50.02
N VAL A 797 18.50 22.32 -48.81
CA VAL A 797 17.28 22.11 -48.01
C VAL A 797 16.54 23.45 -47.92
N LYS A 798 15.28 23.47 -48.36
CA LYS A 798 14.39 24.63 -48.31
C LYS A 798 13.34 24.38 -47.22
N HIS A 799 13.65 24.71 -45.97
CA HIS A 799 12.68 24.64 -44.86
C HIS A 799 12.26 26.04 -44.35
N THR A 800 13.21 26.98 -44.27
CA THR A 800 12.94 28.40 -43.92
C THR A 800 13.88 29.33 -44.67
N ASN A 801 15.17 28.99 -44.73
CA ASN A 801 16.16 29.62 -45.60
C ASN A 801 16.77 28.55 -46.51
N ARG A 802 16.99 28.87 -47.79
CA ARG A 802 17.65 27.95 -48.72
C ARG A 802 19.13 27.88 -48.36
N THR A 803 19.52 26.84 -47.63
CA THR A 803 20.94 26.52 -47.38
C THR A 803 21.36 25.42 -48.32
N CYS A 804 22.39 25.69 -49.12
CA CYS A 804 22.95 24.74 -50.06
C CYS A 804 24.33 24.28 -49.56
N PHE A 805 24.66 23.04 -49.85
CA PHE A 805 25.82 22.34 -49.35
C PHE A 805 26.52 21.67 -50.53
N GLN A 806 27.79 22.00 -50.74
CA GLN A 806 28.63 21.37 -51.76
C GLN A 806 29.61 20.41 -51.08
N GLN A 807 29.71 19.20 -51.61
CA GLN A 807 30.73 18.28 -51.16
C GLN A 807 32.12 18.75 -51.63
N SER A 808 33.03 19.03 -50.70
CA SER A 808 34.40 19.48 -51.03
C SER A 808 35.38 18.31 -51.12
N ASN A 809 35.30 17.35 -50.19
CA ASN A 809 36.16 16.16 -50.07
C ASN A 809 35.31 14.93 -49.67
N ASP A 810 35.92 13.74 -49.53
CA ASP A 810 35.22 12.48 -49.22
C ASP A 810 34.36 12.52 -47.94
N SER A 811 34.63 13.42 -46.99
CA SER A 811 33.87 13.57 -45.74
C SER A 811 33.27 14.97 -45.49
N ASP A 812 33.86 16.00 -46.07
CA ASP A 812 33.62 17.39 -45.69
C ASP A 812 32.75 18.11 -46.70
N VAL A 813 31.82 18.90 -46.17
CA VAL A 813 30.78 19.61 -46.89
C VAL A 813 30.90 21.09 -46.53
N GLN A 814 30.91 21.95 -47.55
CA GLN A 814 30.99 23.41 -47.38
C GLN A 814 29.65 24.05 -47.76
N ILE A 815 29.36 25.22 -47.19
CA ILE A 815 28.20 26.01 -47.60
C ILE A 815 28.44 26.50 -49.03
N PHE A 816 27.44 26.31 -49.89
CA PHE A 816 27.46 26.74 -51.28
C PHE A 816 26.54 27.94 -51.47
N ASP A 817 27.12 29.15 -51.51
CA ASP A 817 26.34 30.40 -51.66
C ASP A 817 26.11 30.82 -53.13
N GLN A 818 26.66 30.09 -54.10
CA GLN A 818 26.53 30.45 -55.51
C GLN A 818 25.20 29.99 -56.11
N GLN A 819 24.66 30.76 -57.06
CA GLN A 819 23.54 30.31 -57.88
C GLN A 819 23.98 29.14 -58.76
N PHE A 820 23.14 28.11 -58.84
CA PHE A 820 23.34 26.96 -59.72
C PHE A 820 23.57 27.40 -61.17
N LYS A 821 24.71 27.02 -61.75
CA LYS A 821 24.98 27.23 -63.18
C LYS A 821 24.37 26.16 -64.05
N THR A 822 24.11 24.99 -63.47
CA THR A 822 23.61 23.79 -64.14
C THR A 822 22.20 23.41 -63.65
N LYS A 823 21.55 22.47 -64.35
CA LYS A 823 20.16 22.09 -64.09
C LYS A 823 20.04 21.36 -62.75
N SER A 824 19.47 22.02 -61.75
CA SER A 824 19.11 21.41 -60.46
C SER A 824 17.74 20.73 -60.54
N ILE A 825 17.58 19.61 -59.82
CA ILE A 825 16.30 18.90 -59.70
C ILE A 825 15.74 19.16 -58.30
N ASP A 826 14.56 19.78 -58.24
CA ASP A 826 13.82 19.96 -57.00
C ASP A 826 12.98 18.71 -56.71
N TYR A 827 13.01 18.23 -55.48
CA TYR A 827 12.19 17.15 -54.95
C TYR A 827 11.34 17.70 -53.81
N SER A 828 10.08 17.29 -53.76
CA SER A 828 9.16 17.59 -52.67
C SER A 828 8.79 16.28 -51.98
N ILE A 829 9.19 16.16 -50.70
CA ILE A 829 8.94 15.00 -49.85
C ILE A 829 7.84 15.38 -48.86
N ALA A 830 6.66 14.77 -48.99
CA ALA A 830 5.58 14.95 -48.02
C ALA A 830 5.55 13.76 -47.07
N PHE A 831 5.57 14.03 -45.77
CA PHE A 831 5.35 13.06 -44.71
C PHE A 831 3.92 13.19 -44.18
N GLN A 832 3.25 12.07 -43.97
CA GLN A 832 1.96 12.01 -43.34
C GLN A 832 1.99 10.94 -42.25
N PHE A 833 1.77 11.37 -41.02
CA PHE A 833 1.49 10.44 -39.93
C PHE A 833 0.08 9.85 -40.11
N GLN A 834 -0.01 8.53 -40.16
CA GLN A 834 -1.25 7.78 -40.26
C GLN A 834 -1.46 6.97 -38.98
N GLN A 835 -2.45 7.38 -38.18
CA GLN A 835 -2.83 6.62 -36.99
C GLN A 835 -3.43 5.26 -37.43
N PRO A 836 -3.06 4.13 -36.81
CA PRO A 836 -3.45 2.81 -37.33
C PRO A 836 -4.93 2.55 -37.06
N ASP A 837 -5.36 2.84 -35.82
CA ASP A 837 -6.73 2.74 -35.29
C ASP A 837 -6.89 3.71 -34.10
N SER A 838 -8.13 3.96 -33.67
CA SER A 838 -8.46 4.90 -32.58
C SER A 838 -7.81 4.60 -31.22
N TYR A 839 -7.37 3.37 -31.00
CA TYR A 839 -6.80 2.90 -29.73
C TYR A 839 -5.27 2.93 -29.69
N TYR A 840 -4.61 2.92 -30.86
CA TYR A 840 -3.17 2.90 -30.94
C TYR A 840 -2.67 4.28 -31.31
N ILE A 841 -1.92 4.88 -30.39
CA ILE A 841 -1.47 6.27 -30.53
C ILE A 841 -0.18 6.36 -31.36
N LEU A 842 0.58 5.26 -31.47
CA LEU A 842 1.82 5.19 -32.25
C LEU A 842 1.53 4.64 -33.65
N GLY A 843 0.99 5.51 -34.50
CA GLY A 843 0.76 5.31 -35.94
C GLY A 843 2.01 5.02 -36.74
N ASP A 844 1.90 5.05 -38.06
CA ASP A 844 3.04 4.91 -38.96
C ASP A 844 3.28 6.21 -39.73
N ILE A 845 4.51 6.43 -40.22
CA ILE A 845 4.80 7.59 -41.07
C ILE A 845 4.88 7.11 -42.51
N HIS A 846 3.96 7.61 -43.32
CA HIS A 846 4.01 7.43 -44.75
C HIS A 846 4.67 8.65 -45.39
N TYR A 847 5.33 8.43 -46.52
CA TYR A 847 5.91 9.52 -47.30
C TYR A 847 5.65 9.37 -48.79
N ASN A 848 5.61 10.49 -49.50
CA ASN A 848 5.63 10.51 -50.95
C ASN A 848 6.68 11.51 -51.44
N VAL A 849 7.31 11.19 -52.56
CA VAL A 849 8.34 12.02 -53.18
C VAL A 849 7.89 12.33 -54.59
N ILE A 850 7.82 13.63 -54.91
CA ILE A 850 7.55 14.11 -56.26
C ILE A 850 8.75 14.92 -56.74
N ARG A 851 9.17 14.64 -57.97
CA ARG A 851 10.17 15.44 -58.69
C ARG A 851 9.48 16.65 -59.30
N CYS A 852 9.98 17.84 -59.02
CA CYS A 852 9.39 19.14 -59.40
C CYS A 852 9.90 19.70 -60.73
N ASP A 853 10.37 18.86 -61.65
CA ASP A 853 10.87 19.31 -62.97
C ASP A 853 9.71 19.77 -63.88
N ASP A 854 9.94 20.84 -64.64
CA ASP A 854 8.90 21.52 -65.43
C ASP A 854 8.19 20.58 -66.42
N LYS A 855 6.89 20.37 -66.15
CA LYS A 855 5.81 19.84 -67.00
C LYS A 855 5.47 18.34 -66.96
N ILE A 856 6.25 17.46 -66.34
CA ILE A 856 5.90 16.02 -66.27
C ILE A 856 6.03 15.49 -64.83
N ARG A 857 4.88 15.24 -64.18
CA ARG A 857 4.79 14.54 -62.90
C ARG A 857 5.02 13.03 -63.10
N ASP A 858 6.24 12.65 -63.47
CA ASP A 858 6.59 11.23 -63.48
C ASP A 858 6.92 10.78 -62.06
N VAL A 859 6.27 9.70 -61.62
CA VAL A 859 6.58 9.02 -60.36
C VAL A 859 7.96 8.39 -60.51
N TYR A 860 8.98 9.16 -60.14
CA TYR A 860 10.37 8.75 -60.29
C TYR A 860 10.69 7.61 -59.30
N ASN A 861 11.33 6.55 -59.80
CA ASN A 861 11.65 5.32 -59.05
C ASN A 861 13.03 5.35 -58.37
N ASP A 862 13.67 6.52 -58.27
CA ASP A 862 14.92 6.63 -57.51
C ASP A 862 14.71 6.12 -56.08
N LYS A 863 15.67 5.32 -55.62
CA LYS A 863 15.66 4.74 -54.29
C LYS A 863 16.01 5.82 -53.25
N PHE A 864 15.01 6.61 -52.87
CA PHE A 864 15.07 7.39 -51.65
C PHE A 864 14.98 6.43 -50.46
N GLU A 865 16.10 6.23 -49.79
CA GLU A 865 16.16 5.41 -48.58
C GLU A 865 16.11 6.35 -47.37
N LEU A 866 14.96 6.34 -46.69
CA LEU A 866 14.73 7.09 -45.47
C LEU A 866 14.87 6.17 -44.27
N HIS A 867 15.50 6.64 -43.21
CA HIS A 867 15.70 5.86 -41.98
C HIS A 867 15.38 6.70 -40.75
N TYR A 868 14.97 6.02 -39.69
CA TYR A 868 14.85 6.63 -38.37
C TYR A 868 16.13 6.42 -37.57
N PHE A 869 16.62 7.47 -36.94
CA PHE A 869 17.73 7.37 -36.00
C PHE A 869 17.48 8.24 -34.77
N ARG A 870 18.00 7.81 -33.62
CA ARG A 870 18.07 8.65 -32.42
C ARG A 870 19.44 9.29 -32.36
N PHE A 871 19.51 10.60 -32.11
CA PHE A 871 20.79 11.26 -31.82
C PHE A 871 21.37 10.77 -30.50
N LYS A 872 22.69 10.56 -30.45
CA LYS A 872 23.39 10.36 -29.16
C LYS A 872 23.33 11.64 -28.33
N ASP A 873 23.26 11.48 -27.00
CA ASP A 873 23.10 12.59 -26.06
C ASP A 873 24.24 13.63 -26.09
N ASN A 874 25.40 13.28 -26.65
CA ASN A 874 26.54 14.19 -26.81
C ASN A 874 26.40 15.18 -27.98
N ILE A 875 25.42 14.99 -28.86
CA ILE A 875 25.13 15.94 -29.95
C ILE A 875 24.14 16.98 -29.42
N ASN A 876 24.64 17.91 -28.60
CA ASN A 876 23.89 19.06 -28.08
C ASN A 876 23.68 20.18 -29.12
N GLN A 877 23.89 19.89 -30.41
CA GLN A 877 23.79 20.91 -31.46
C GLN A 877 22.34 21.15 -31.87
N THR A 878 22.06 22.37 -32.32
CA THR A 878 20.84 22.70 -33.07
C THR A 878 20.69 21.71 -34.23
N LYS A 879 19.56 21.00 -34.31
CA LYS A 879 19.30 19.96 -35.31
C LYS A 879 19.31 20.56 -36.73
N THR A 880 20.47 20.57 -37.37
CA THR A 880 20.70 21.04 -38.75
C THR A 880 20.75 19.85 -39.72
N PRO A 881 20.53 20.06 -41.04
CA PRO A 881 20.59 18.98 -42.02
C PRO A 881 21.90 18.18 -42.05
N LEU A 882 23.00 18.82 -41.65
CA LEU A 882 24.34 18.25 -41.49
C LEU A 882 24.90 18.59 -40.11
N VAL A 883 25.91 17.83 -39.66
CA VAL A 883 26.65 18.12 -38.43
C VAL A 883 27.59 19.29 -38.68
N TYR A 884 27.59 20.29 -37.79
CA TYR A 884 28.53 21.40 -37.85
C TYR A 884 29.80 21.05 -37.06
N SER A 885 30.95 20.99 -37.74
CA SER A 885 32.26 20.78 -37.12
C SER A 885 32.81 22.10 -36.56
N GLN A 886 33.71 22.01 -35.57
CA GLN A 886 34.37 23.17 -34.98
C GLN A 886 35.22 23.94 -36.02
N ASP A 887 35.67 23.27 -37.07
CA ASP A 887 36.48 23.84 -38.15
C ASP A 887 35.68 24.65 -39.17
N GLN A 888 34.44 25.05 -38.84
CA GLN A 888 33.48 25.73 -39.72
C GLN A 888 33.09 24.93 -40.97
N THR A 889 33.41 23.64 -41.01
CA THR A 889 32.96 22.70 -42.04
C THR A 889 31.71 21.96 -41.59
N TYR A 890 30.91 21.50 -42.54
CA TYR A 890 29.81 20.58 -42.29
C TYR A 890 30.24 19.18 -42.65
N ARG A 891 29.66 18.17 -42.01
CA ARG A 891 29.79 16.77 -42.42
C ARG A 891 28.45 16.08 -42.35
N TYR A 892 28.30 15.02 -43.15
CA TYR A 892 27.15 14.14 -43.01
C TYR A 892 27.11 13.49 -41.63
N TYR A 893 25.90 13.16 -41.18
CA TYR A 893 25.74 12.30 -40.02
C TYR A 893 26.24 10.90 -40.34
N ASP A 894 26.99 10.32 -39.42
CA ASP A 894 27.59 9.00 -39.52
C ASP A 894 26.88 8.02 -38.59
N ILE A 895 26.51 6.86 -39.13
CA ILE A 895 25.70 5.87 -38.41
C ILE A 895 26.35 5.35 -37.12
N HIS A 896 27.67 5.27 -37.07
CA HIS A 896 28.40 4.73 -35.92
C HIS A 896 28.73 5.82 -34.90
N HIS A 897 28.99 7.04 -35.36
CA HIS A 897 29.42 8.13 -34.49
C HIS A 897 28.26 8.90 -33.91
N ASP A 898 27.22 9.19 -34.69
CA ASP A 898 26.21 10.19 -34.33
C ASP A 898 24.88 9.59 -33.84
N PHE A 899 24.63 8.32 -34.17
CA PHE A 899 23.33 7.70 -33.93
C PHE A 899 23.37 6.57 -32.90
N GLU A 900 22.24 6.39 -32.22
CA GLU A 900 21.86 5.16 -31.55
C GLU A 900 20.85 4.40 -32.41
N SER A 901 21.00 3.07 -32.45
CA SER A 901 20.03 2.23 -33.16
C SER A 901 18.65 2.32 -32.50
N ILE A 902 17.66 2.74 -33.28
CA ILE A 902 16.27 2.74 -32.84
C ILE A 902 15.77 1.32 -32.52
N GLU A 903 16.42 0.26 -33.00
CA GLU A 903 16.08 -1.12 -32.64
C GLU A 903 16.28 -1.38 -31.14
N TYR A 904 17.27 -0.73 -30.53
CA TYR A 904 17.48 -0.80 -29.09
C TYR A 904 16.47 0.08 -28.34
N LEU A 905 16.21 1.28 -28.86
CA LEU A 905 15.29 2.25 -28.27
C LEU A 905 13.84 1.74 -28.23
N TRP A 906 13.40 1.12 -29.33
CA TRP A 906 12.05 0.63 -29.52
C TRP A 906 11.87 -0.81 -29.04
N ARG A 907 12.76 -1.32 -28.16
CA ARG A 907 12.46 -2.53 -27.43
C ARG A 907 11.28 -2.29 -26.50
N THR A 908 10.31 -3.20 -26.56
CA THR A 908 9.02 -3.02 -25.89
C THR A 908 8.82 -4.04 -24.79
N GLY A 909 8.01 -3.65 -23.81
CA GLY A 909 7.58 -4.48 -22.70
C GLY A 909 8.64 -4.68 -21.62
N LEU A 910 8.24 -5.39 -20.56
CA LEU A 910 9.09 -5.76 -19.43
C LEU A 910 10.30 -6.61 -19.84
N SER A 911 10.14 -7.47 -20.85
CA SER A 911 11.22 -8.33 -21.35
C SER A 911 12.09 -7.67 -22.42
N ARG A 912 11.83 -6.40 -22.77
CA ARG A 912 12.55 -5.67 -23.83
C ARG A 912 12.57 -6.45 -25.15
N CYS A 913 11.41 -6.94 -25.58
CA CYS A 913 11.27 -7.67 -26.83
C CYS A 913 11.61 -6.78 -28.03
N SER A 914 12.19 -7.38 -29.07
CA SER A 914 12.46 -6.70 -30.34
C SER A 914 11.17 -6.13 -30.91
N SER A 915 11.22 -4.87 -31.34
CA SER A 915 10.12 -4.23 -32.06
C SER A 915 9.73 -5.03 -33.31
N THR A 916 8.43 -5.05 -33.63
CA THR A 916 7.92 -5.50 -34.94
C THR A 916 7.67 -4.34 -35.89
N SER A 917 8.16 -3.13 -35.57
CA SER A 917 7.94 -1.91 -36.31
C SER A 917 8.82 -1.73 -37.55
N SER A 918 8.54 -0.65 -38.29
CA SER A 918 9.27 -0.21 -39.47
C SER A 918 10.47 0.66 -39.09
N TYR A 919 11.66 0.31 -39.55
CA TYR A 919 12.88 1.12 -39.33
C TYR A 919 12.99 2.34 -40.28
N SER A 920 11.99 2.53 -41.14
CA SER A 920 11.95 3.53 -42.19
C SER A 920 10.49 3.93 -42.47
N PRO A 921 10.23 5.20 -42.84
CA PRO A 921 8.93 5.61 -43.37
C PRO A 921 8.47 4.76 -44.56
N HIS A 922 7.15 4.58 -44.73
CA HIS A 922 6.58 3.81 -45.83
C HIS A 922 6.19 4.69 -47.01
N ARG A 923 6.68 4.36 -48.21
CA ARG A 923 6.29 5.10 -49.42
C ARG A 923 4.80 4.88 -49.72
N SER A 924 4.02 5.95 -49.85
CA SER A 924 2.59 5.91 -50.20
C SER A 924 2.27 6.89 -51.32
N GLN A 925 1.78 6.39 -52.44
CA GLN A 925 1.36 7.22 -53.58
C GLN A 925 0.06 8.00 -53.31
N GLN A 926 -0.65 7.68 -52.22
CA GLN A 926 -1.90 8.35 -51.86
C GLN A 926 -1.69 9.74 -51.25
N ILE A 927 -0.48 10.06 -50.79
CA ILE A 927 -0.17 11.38 -50.21
C ILE A 927 -0.03 12.38 -51.35
N THR A 928 -0.95 13.34 -51.40
CA THR A 928 -0.94 14.42 -52.38
C THR A 928 0.14 15.44 -52.04
N VAL A 929 1.12 15.60 -52.93
CA VAL A 929 2.14 16.63 -52.81
C VAL A 929 1.74 17.77 -53.74
N ASN A 930 1.12 18.81 -53.18
CA ASN A 930 0.49 19.86 -53.97
C ASN A 930 1.43 21.03 -54.33
N ASN A 931 2.61 21.10 -53.71
CA ASN A 931 3.51 22.26 -53.85
C ASN A 931 4.87 21.86 -54.44
N CYS A 932 5.00 22.13 -55.73
CA CYS A 932 6.26 22.40 -56.42
C CYS A 932 6.22 23.87 -56.86
N THR A 933 6.34 24.80 -55.91
CA THR A 933 6.33 26.24 -56.16
C THR A 933 7.53 26.88 -55.52
#